data_AF-A0A7V5S044-F1
#
_entry.id   AF-A0A7V5S044-F1
#
_cell.length_a   1.000
_cell.length_b   1.000
_cell.length_c   1.000
_cell.angle_alpha   90.00
_cell.angle_beta   90.00
_cell.angle_gamma   90.00
#
_symmetry.space_group_name_H-M   'P 1'
#
loop_
_entity.id
_entity.type
_entity.pdbx_description
1 polymer ?
#
loop_
_entity_poly.entity_id
_entity_poly.type
_entity_poly.pdbx_seq_one_letter_code
_entity_poly.pdbx_strand_id
1 'polypeptide(L)'
;MIGGNLSGINFAGLATGIDTESIIQKLTELQSRPMQRLMVRKSQLQSRMSAFDQFRGLVNNLASAAGALSVNSAFNSVRGSSSDTNVATITSSTEALPGTYELRVSKLAQAHKIVSGAHASATAELGVNGQFMVNGKIITLQATDNLNTVAQKINAAGAGVTASVLNTDNGAYLTLTANETGKNSKIQLADVGGWQVLAPTLKLVSYEEFIRNQQNNAALSDRFRDSGQPLAQVFGMTNPTSGTIQINGQNIAVDFATDTLASLVGKINSSGAGVTASIETETDGGVTYYRLKIDGGSSLPTFVDDQNILKNLGILQNGYQNELVQAQDAEFTIDGFQFRSSRNQINNAIQGVTITLLSADADNPKTARLTLTRDTEAARGAVNNFVNAFNSLVDFLKQNASINKETLQAGVLFGDTTVSSVMDGIINRTISALPNVQDGLRVLAQVGVQLGQDGKLTFDEGKFNQAITQDLQGVMRLFTASGRTTDPNISFVSSTDKTKASPLGGYEVVITQVATRATATASVAQTAASTESETLTFSGALFGSEPVNLLIAAGSTQQDIVNQINNDPRLRNRVVASVENGKLVIRAVNYGSASNFTVVSDKEASSSNSGIGTTPINAEGQDVAGTINGEAATGRGQFLTGNNENPNTAGLQIRVTATAPGTYGVVHFTRGVADQVRLFARQATDIVNGDIQNATNTLRDQMSAIDRQIESIREEIGRRQMMLREQFARMERAISQMQSQGARLAAFASSLPRPSWSG
;
A
#
# COMPACT_ATOMS: atom_id res chain seq x y z
N MET A 1 -62.06 8.75 -0.75
CA MET A 1 -63.48 9.16 -0.57
C MET A 1 -64.31 8.26 -1.45
N ILE A 2 -64.79 7.15 -0.88
CA ILE A 2 -66.20 6.87 -0.58
C ILE A 2 -67.08 7.06 -1.82
N GLY A 3 -67.52 5.93 -2.39
CA GLY A 3 -68.46 5.92 -3.50
C GLY A 3 -68.83 4.51 -3.96
N GLY A 4 -69.56 3.77 -3.12
CA GLY A 4 -70.48 2.74 -3.60
C GLY A 4 -69.89 1.35 -3.86
N ASN A 5 -69.76 0.59 -2.78
CA ASN A 5 -69.79 -0.87 -2.83
C ASN A 5 -71.18 -1.30 -3.36
N LEU A 6 -71.30 -1.51 -4.66
CA LEU A 6 -72.39 -2.31 -5.24
C LEU A 6 -71.78 -3.66 -5.57
N SER A 7 -71.66 -4.50 -4.53
CA SER A 7 -71.68 -5.95 -4.70
C SER A 7 -72.96 -6.30 -5.45
N GLY A 8 -72.90 -6.28 -6.78
CA GLY A 8 -73.88 -6.91 -7.63
C GLY A 8 -73.90 -8.38 -7.24
N ILE A 9 -74.97 -8.79 -6.57
CA ILE A 9 -75.21 -10.18 -6.23
C ILE A 9 -75.25 -10.94 -7.57
N ASN A 10 -74.19 -11.71 -7.84
CA ASN A 10 -74.07 -12.55 -9.02
C ASN A 10 -74.95 -13.78 -8.79
N PHE A 11 -76.20 -13.71 -9.26
CA PHE A 11 -77.10 -14.86 -9.29
C PHE A 11 -76.72 -15.76 -10.46
N ALA A 12 -75.67 -16.56 -10.30
CA ALA A 12 -75.31 -17.57 -11.28
C ALA A 12 -76.27 -18.77 -11.18
N GLY A 13 -76.94 -19.13 -12.28
CA GLY A 13 -77.50 -20.48 -12.49
C GLY A 13 -78.92 -20.72 -11.98
N LEU A 14 -79.67 -19.70 -11.56
CA LEU A 14 -81.01 -19.91 -11.00
C LEU A 14 -82.08 -20.23 -12.06
N ALA A 15 -81.88 -19.87 -13.32
CA ALA A 15 -82.84 -20.16 -14.40
C ALA A 15 -82.58 -21.48 -15.15
N THR A 16 -81.33 -21.93 -15.26
CA THR A 16 -80.95 -23.07 -16.13
C THR A 16 -80.43 -24.30 -15.38
N GLY A 17 -79.97 -24.15 -14.13
CA GLY A 17 -79.25 -25.21 -13.41
C GLY A 17 -77.85 -25.51 -13.96
N ILE A 18 -77.30 -24.68 -14.85
CA ILE A 18 -75.97 -24.87 -15.45
C ILE A 18 -74.93 -24.08 -14.65
N ASP A 19 -73.86 -24.75 -14.20
CA ASP A 19 -72.69 -24.11 -13.58
C ASP A 19 -71.80 -23.47 -14.65
N THR A 20 -72.17 -22.24 -15.02
CA THR A 20 -71.51 -21.45 -16.06
C THR A 20 -70.10 -21.04 -15.66
N GLU A 21 -69.83 -20.83 -14.36
CA GLU A 21 -68.49 -20.47 -13.88
C GLU A 21 -67.50 -21.63 -14.04
N SER A 22 -67.92 -22.87 -13.73
CA SER A 22 -67.13 -24.08 -13.99
C SER A 22 -66.81 -24.30 -15.47
N ILE A 23 -67.76 -23.99 -16.37
CA ILE A 23 -67.54 -24.09 -17.82
C ILE A 23 -66.53 -23.02 -18.30
N ILE A 24 -66.68 -21.78 -17.84
CA ILE A 24 -65.73 -20.70 -18.16
C ILE A 24 -64.34 -21.07 -17.65
N GLN A 25 -64.24 -21.59 -16.43
CA GLN A 25 -62.97 -22.02 -15.84
C GLN A 25 -62.30 -23.13 -16.68
N LYS A 26 -63.02 -24.20 -17.03
CA LYS A 26 -62.49 -25.29 -17.88
C LYS A 26 -62.07 -24.83 -19.28
N LEU A 27 -62.83 -23.91 -19.88
CA LEU A 27 -62.47 -23.32 -21.18
C LEU A 27 -61.17 -22.50 -21.07
N THR A 28 -61.02 -21.76 -19.98
CA THR A 28 -59.83 -20.92 -19.76
C THR A 28 -58.59 -21.72 -19.38
N GLU A 29 -58.75 -22.84 -18.67
CA GLU A 29 -57.67 -23.79 -18.41
C GLU A 29 -57.09 -24.36 -19.71
N LEU A 30 -57.94 -24.75 -20.66
CA LEU A 30 -57.49 -25.25 -21.96
C LEU A 30 -56.71 -24.18 -22.74
N GLN A 31 -57.18 -22.92 -22.68
CA GLN A 31 -56.53 -21.77 -23.29
C GLN A 31 -55.21 -21.39 -22.60
N SER A 32 -54.98 -21.80 -21.35
CA SER A 32 -53.74 -21.54 -20.60
C SER A 32 -52.58 -22.48 -20.96
N ARG A 33 -52.82 -23.61 -21.65
CA ARG A 33 -51.77 -24.60 -22.01
C ARG A 33 -50.59 -24.02 -22.80
N PRO A 34 -50.76 -23.14 -23.80
CA PRO A 34 -49.65 -22.49 -24.49
C PRO A 34 -48.79 -21.64 -23.56
N MET A 35 -49.42 -20.93 -22.62
CA MET A 35 -48.73 -20.17 -21.58
C MET A 35 -47.91 -21.09 -20.67
N GLN A 36 -48.47 -22.23 -20.23
CA GLN A 36 -47.73 -23.21 -19.41
C GLN A 36 -46.48 -23.75 -20.14
N ARG A 37 -46.59 -24.06 -21.43
CA ARG A 37 -45.43 -24.46 -22.24
C ARG A 37 -44.36 -23.37 -22.33
N LEU A 38 -44.77 -22.12 -22.50
CA LEU A 38 -43.86 -20.97 -22.51
C LEU A 38 -43.20 -20.76 -21.14
N MET A 39 -43.92 -20.94 -20.03
CA MET A 39 -43.37 -20.90 -18.68
C MET A 39 -42.32 -21.99 -18.45
N VAL A 40 -42.57 -23.22 -18.92
CA VAL A 40 -41.58 -24.31 -18.86
C VAL A 40 -40.34 -23.95 -19.68
N ARG A 41 -40.52 -23.43 -20.92
CA ARG A 41 -39.39 -22.97 -21.75
C ARG A 41 -38.61 -21.84 -21.09
N LYS A 42 -39.29 -20.87 -20.47
CA LYS A 42 -38.66 -19.78 -19.71
C LYS A 42 -37.84 -20.33 -18.55
N SER A 43 -38.39 -21.28 -17.79
CA SER A 43 -37.69 -21.94 -16.69
C SER A 43 -36.41 -22.63 -17.18
N GLN A 44 -36.46 -23.33 -18.31
CA GLN A 44 -35.27 -23.94 -18.93
C GLN A 44 -34.21 -22.90 -19.34
N LEU A 45 -34.62 -21.78 -19.96
CA LEU A 45 -33.69 -20.69 -20.29
C LEU A 45 -33.10 -20.04 -19.04
N GLN A 46 -33.88 -19.90 -17.97
CA GLN A 46 -33.41 -19.39 -16.69
C GLN A 46 -32.38 -20.32 -16.05
N SER A 47 -32.60 -21.64 -16.07
CA SER A 47 -31.60 -22.63 -15.63
C SER A 47 -30.32 -22.57 -16.47
N ARG A 48 -30.43 -22.38 -17.80
CA ARG A 48 -29.26 -22.17 -18.68
C ARG A 48 -28.50 -20.91 -18.32
N MET A 49 -29.19 -19.80 -18.07
CA MET A 49 -28.58 -18.53 -17.67
C MET A 49 -27.83 -18.68 -16.34
N SER A 50 -28.43 -19.32 -15.34
CA SER A 50 -27.75 -19.62 -14.06
C SER A 50 -26.50 -20.47 -14.26
N ALA A 51 -26.53 -21.45 -15.17
CA ALA A 51 -25.37 -22.27 -15.49
C ALA A 51 -24.26 -21.45 -16.19
N PHE A 52 -24.61 -20.51 -17.08
CA PHE A 52 -23.64 -19.57 -17.66
C PHE A 52 -23.02 -18.64 -16.61
N ASP A 53 -23.78 -18.17 -15.64
CA ASP A 53 -23.26 -17.36 -14.54
C ASP A 53 -22.27 -18.15 -13.67
N GLN A 54 -22.57 -19.42 -13.38
CA GLN A 54 -21.65 -20.32 -12.68
C GLN A 54 -20.39 -20.59 -13.52
N PHE A 55 -20.54 -20.87 -14.81
CA PHE A 55 -19.42 -21.06 -15.74
C PHE A 55 -18.51 -19.81 -15.78
N ARG A 56 -19.09 -18.62 -15.92
CA ARG A 56 -18.37 -17.34 -15.87
C ARG A 56 -17.60 -17.18 -14.56
N GLY A 57 -18.21 -17.52 -13.42
CA GLY A 57 -17.55 -17.51 -12.11
C GLY A 57 -16.33 -18.44 -12.07
N LEU A 58 -16.44 -19.66 -12.60
CA LEU A 58 -15.34 -20.62 -12.67
C LEU A 58 -14.22 -20.15 -13.61
N VAL A 59 -14.55 -19.58 -14.77
CA VAL A 59 -13.56 -19.01 -15.71
C VAL A 59 -12.83 -17.81 -15.09
N ASN A 60 -13.54 -16.95 -14.34
CA ASN A 60 -12.93 -15.85 -13.60
C ASN A 60 -12.02 -16.33 -12.46
N ASN A 61 -12.40 -17.40 -11.77
CA ASN A 61 -11.55 -18.03 -10.74
C ASN A 61 -10.26 -18.59 -11.36
N LEU A 62 -10.37 -19.25 -12.52
CA LEU A 62 -9.20 -19.70 -13.28
C LEU A 62 -8.34 -18.52 -13.74
N ALA A 63 -8.94 -17.44 -14.25
CA ALA A 63 -8.23 -16.22 -14.63
C ALA A 63 -7.45 -15.61 -13.45
N SER A 64 -8.03 -15.66 -12.24
CA SER A 64 -7.40 -15.17 -11.01
C SER A 64 -6.25 -16.06 -10.56
N ALA A 65 -6.42 -17.39 -10.58
CA ALA A 65 -5.36 -18.35 -10.26
C ALA A 65 -4.20 -18.25 -11.26
N ALA A 66 -4.51 -18.13 -12.55
CA ALA A 66 -3.52 -17.89 -13.61
C ALA A 66 -2.83 -16.52 -13.45
N GLY A 67 -3.58 -15.49 -13.00
CA GLY A 67 -3.04 -14.18 -12.65
C GLY A 67 -2.01 -14.22 -11.54
N ALA A 68 -2.30 -14.94 -10.45
CA ALA A 68 -1.35 -15.12 -9.36
C ALA A 68 -0.06 -15.81 -9.81
N LEU A 69 -0.12 -16.71 -10.80
CA LEU A 69 1.06 -17.34 -11.40
C LEU A 69 1.76 -16.48 -12.46
N SER A 70 1.08 -15.50 -13.05
CA SER A 70 1.66 -14.71 -14.15
C SER A 70 2.64 -13.63 -13.71
N VAL A 71 2.85 -13.46 -12.39
CA VAL A 71 3.72 -12.43 -11.82
C VAL A 71 5.03 -13.02 -11.27
N ASN A 72 6.14 -12.28 -11.45
CA ASN A 72 7.47 -12.74 -11.02
C ASN A 72 7.59 -12.97 -9.52
N SER A 73 6.84 -12.22 -8.71
CA SER A 73 6.85 -12.36 -7.24
C SER A 73 6.35 -13.74 -6.77
N ALA A 74 5.55 -14.44 -7.59
CA ALA A 74 5.10 -15.80 -7.28
C ALA A 74 6.23 -16.83 -7.23
N PHE A 75 7.39 -16.52 -7.84
CA PHE A 75 8.53 -17.44 -7.96
C PHE A 75 9.80 -16.92 -7.27
N ASN A 76 9.80 -15.66 -6.84
CA ASN A 76 10.96 -15.00 -6.24
C ASN A 76 10.76 -14.65 -4.76
N SER A 77 9.76 -15.22 -4.10
CA SER A 77 9.63 -15.13 -2.65
C SER A 77 10.84 -15.77 -1.95
N VAL A 78 11.31 -15.13 -0.89
CA VAL A 78 12.35 -15.65 -0.01
C VAL A 78 11.76 -15.83 1.38
N ARG A 79 12.10 -16.94 2.02
CA ARG A 79 11.72 -17.28 3.39
C ARG A 79 12.95 -17.27 4.29
N GLY A 80 12.87 -16.49 5.36
CA GLY A 80 13.83 -16.56 6.46
C GLY A 80 13.48 -17.65 7.47
N SER A 81 14.51 -18.31 8.00
CA SER A 81 14.43 -19.16 9.19
C SER A 81 15.58 -18.87 10.14
N SER A 82 15.36 -19.08 11.43
CA SER A 82 16.38 -19.00 12.47
C SER A 82 16.63 -20.40 13.02
N SER A 83 17.89 -20.74 13.30
CA SER A 83 18.23 -21.99 14.00
C SER A 83 17.78 -22.00 15.46
N ASP A 84 17.57 -20.81 16.06
CA ASP A 84 17.06 -20.67 17.43
C ASP A 84 16.11 -19.46 17.50
N THR A 85 14.80 -19.76 17.54
CA THR A 85 13.74 -18.75 17.60
C THR A 85 13.58 -18.10 18.98
N ASN A 86 14.27 -18.59 20.02
CA ASN A 86 14.33 -17.92 21.33
C ASN A 86 15.41 -16.83 21.36
N VAL A 87 16.39 -16.89 20.45
CA VAL A 87 17.41 -15.85 20.28
C VAL A 87 16.93 -14.76 19.35
N ALA A 88 16.46 -15.15 18.16
CA ALA A 88 15.90 -14.21 17.20
C ALA A 88 14.93 -14.86 16.23
N THR A 89 13.97 -14.08 15.75
CA THR A 89 13.13 -14.43 14.59
C THR A 89 13.50 -13.56 13.40
N ILE A 90 13.17 -14.04 12.20
CA ILE A 90 13.50 -13.39 10.94
C ILE A 90 12.29 -13.43 10.00
N THR A 91 12.05 -12.32 9.32
CA THR A 91 11.09 -12.22 8.22
C THR A 91 11.78 -11.58 7.01
N SER A 92 11.32 -11.92 5.81
CA SER A 92 11.93 -11.52 4.55
C SER A 92 10.90 -10.99 3.58
N SER A 93 11.31 -9.99 2.80
CA SER A 93 10.54 -9.41 1.70
C SER A 93 10.97 -10.00 0.35
N THR A 94 10.35 -9.56 -0.74
CA THR A 94 10.74 -9.96 -2.11
C THR A 94 12.08 -9.39 -2.57
N GLU A 95 12.68 -8.47 -1.82
CA GLU A 95 14.01 -7.92 -2.09
C GLU A 95 15.13 -8.73 -1.43
N ALA A 96 14.79 -9.61 -0.49
CA ALA A 96 15.77 -10.44 0.18
C ALA A 96 16.41 -11.42 -0.82
N LEU A 97 17.71 -11.66 -0.68
CA LEU A 97 18.44 -12.65 -1.47
C LEU A 97 18.72 -13.90 -0.61
N PRO A 98 18.75 -15.11 -1.19
CA PRO A 98 19.15 -16.31 -0.47
C PRO A 98 20.57 -16.20 0.10
N GLY A 99 20.77 -16.71 1.31
CA GLY A 99 22.03 -16.62 2.03
C GLY A 99 21.93 -17.14 3.47
N THR A 100 23.07 -17.28 4.13
CA THR A 100 23.15 -17.67 5.55
C THR A 100 24.00 -16.68 6.31
N TYR A 101 23.57 -16.32 7.51
CA TYR A 101 24.21 -15.31 8.35
C TYR A 101 24.34 -15.84 9.79
N GLU A 102 25.49 -15.62 10.42
CA GLU A 102 25.71 -15.90 11.85
C GLU A 102 25.33 -14.66 12.66
N LEU A 103 24.25 -14.77 13.46
CA LEU A 103 23.83 -13.74 14.41
C LEU A 103 24.41 -14.06 15.79
N ARG A 104 24.99 -13.05 16.43
CA ARG A 104 25.34 -13.09 17.87
C ARG A 104 24.78 -11.86 18.58
N VAL A 105 24.00 -12.05 19.63
CA VAL A 105 23.32 -10.98 20.36
C VAL A 105 23.93 -10.84 21.74
N SER A 106 24.59 -9.71 22.01
CA SER A 106 25.24 -9.44 23.29
C SER A 106 24.38 -8.57 24.21
N LYS A 107 23.59 -7.64 23.67
CA LYS A 107 22.62 -6.85 24.45
C LYS A 107 21.31 -6.65 23.68
N LEU A 108 20.20 -6.61 24.41
CA LEU A 108 18.92 -6.12 23.90
C LEU A 108 18.76 -4.63 24.20
N ALA A 109 18.07 -3.93 23.33
CA ALA A 109 17.63 -2.57 23.62
C ALA A 109 16.63 -2.60 24.78
N GLN A 110 16.82 -1.72 25.77
CA GLN A 110 15.92 -1.59 26.92
C GLN A 110 15.32 -0.18 26.99
N ALA A 111 14.08 -0.12 27.44
CA ALA A 111 13.38 1.13 27.74
C ALA A 111 13.74 1.59 29.15
N HIS A 112 14.07 2.87 29.30
CA HIS A 112 14.41 3.45 30.59
C HIS A 112 13.22 3.38 31.55
N LYS A 113 13.46 2.97 32.79
CA LYS A 113 12.43 2.90 33.82
C LYS A 113 12.95 3.45 35.14
N ILE A 114 12.22 4.42 35.68
CA ILE A 114 12.50 5.05 36.97
C ILE A 114 11.30 4.96 37.89
N VAL A 115 11.56 5.03 39.19
CA VAL A 115 10.51 5.02 40.21
C VAL A 115 10.79 6.07 41.27
N SER A 116 9.73 6.70 41.77
CA SER A 116 9.82 7.64 42.87
C SER A 116 10.32 6.97 44.15
N GLY A 117 10.68 7.77 45.16
CA GLY A 117 10.65 7.34 46.55
C GLY A 117 9.23 7.02 47.05
N ALA A 118 9.14 6.44 48.25
CA ALA A 118 7.87 6.06 48.86
C ALA A 118 7.02 7.28 49.25
N HIS A 119 5.71 7.20 48.97
CA HIS A 119 4.68 8.10 49.42
C HIS A 119 3.69 7.36 50.33
N ALA A 120 3.07 8.06 51.27
CA ALA A 120 2.15 7.45 52.23
C ALA A 120 0.91 6.83 51.56
N SER A 121 0.38 7.45 50.50
CA SER A 121 -0.77 6.95 49.73
C SER A 121 -0.76 7.53 48.32
N ALA A 122 -1.36 6.80 47.36
CA ALA A 122 -1.59 7.28 46.00
C ALA A 122 -2.65 8.38 45.90
N THR A 123 -3.54 8.50 46.89
CA THR A 123 -4.68 9.43 46.89
C THR A 123 -4.49 10.63 47.80
N ALA A 124 -3.46 10.63 48.66
CA ALA A 124 -3.13 11.77 49.50
C ALA A 124 -2.66 12.94 48.62
N GLU A 125 -3.19 14.14 48.90
CA GLU A 125 -2.78 15.37 48.22
C GLU A 125 -1.31 15.69 48.51
N LEU A 126 -0.59 16.12 47.47
CA LEU A 126 0.84 16.45 47.55
C LEU A 126 1.09 17.79 48.24
N GLY A 127 0.07 18.67 48.32
CA GLY A 127 0.13 19.92 49.07
C GLY A 127 1.03 21.00 48.47
N VAL A 128 1.50 20.82 47.23
CA VAL A 128 2.41 21.74 46.54
C VAL A 128 1.86 22.19 45.19
N ASN A 129 2.06 23.45 44.86
CA ASN A 129 1.95 23.93 43.47
C ASN A 129 3.33 23.88 42.83
N GLY A 130 3.39 23.66 41.52
CA GLY A 130 4.66 23.74 40.82
C GLY A 130 4.62 23.26 39.38
N GLN A 131 5.74 23.37 38.69
CA GLN A 131 5.90 22.92 37.31
C GLN A 131 7.21 22.16 37.15
N PHE A 132 7.16 21.06 36.41
CA PHE A 132 8.33 20.29 36.02
C PHE A 132 8.16 19.81 34.58
N MET A 133 9.25 19.34 33.96
CA MET A 133 9.26 18.83 32.61
C MET A 133 9.56 17.33 32.58
N VAL A 134 8.89 16.64 31.66
CA VAL A 134 9.21 15.27 31.25
C VAL A 134 9.51 15.28 29.76
N ASN A 135 10.72 14.91 29.36
CA ASN A 135 11.16 14.91 27.94
C ASN A 135 10.77 16.19 27.18
N GLY A 136 11.02 17.36 27.77
CA GLY A 136 10.70 18.65 27.15
C GLY A 136 9.25 19.12 27.29
N LYS A 137 8.34 18.33 27.87
CA LYS A 137 6.92 18.70 28.07
C LYS A 137 6.63 19.13 29.50
N ILE A 138 6.00 20.29 29.68
CA ILE A 138 5.64 20.82 31.00
C ILE A 138 4.44 20.06 31.59
N ILE A 139 4.58 19.70 32.85
CA ILE A 139 3.56 19.16 33.73
C ILE A 139 3.32 20.16 34.86
N THR A 140 2.07 20.56 35.07
CA THR A 140 1.69 21.51 36.13
C THR A 140 0.98 20.81 37.27
N LEU A 141 1.52 20.98 38.48
CA LEU A 141 0.92 20.53 39.73
C LEU A 141 0.13 21.63 40.43
N GLN A 142 -0.97 21.21 41.03
CA GLN A 142 -1.78 21.95 41.98
C GLN A 142 -1.68 21.28 43.36
N ALA A 143 -1.87 22.04 44.43
CA ALA A 143 -1.78 21.51 45.79
C ALA A 143 -2.69 20.30 46.06
N THR A 144 -3.84 20.23 45.38
CA THR A 144 -4.83 19.14 45.47
C THR A 144 -4.47 17.89 44.64
N ASP A 145 -3.41 17.94 43.84
CA ASP A 145 -3.00 16.76 43.07
C ASP A 145 -2.45 15.66 43.99
N ASN A 146 -2.69 14.42 43.61
CA ASN A 146 -2.09 13.21 44.18
C ASN A 146 -1.35 12.40 43.11
N LEU A 147 -0.68 11.30 43.48
CA LEU A 147 0.12 10.51 42.53
C LEU A 147 -0.69 10.00 41.32
N ASN A 148 -1.98 9.65 41.50
CA ASN A 148 -2.83 9.22 40.40
C ASN A 148 -3.04 10.35 39.39
N THR A 149 -3.36 11.55 39.88
CA THR A 149 -3.54 12.73 39.02
C THR A 149 -2.23 13.16 38.35
N VAL A 150 -1.09 13.03 39.03
CA VAL A 150 0.23 13.30 38.43
C VAL A 150 0.54 12.32 37.31
N ALA A 151 0.31 11.01 37.51
CA ALA A 151 0.47 10.01 36.46
C ALA A 151 -0.43 10.30 35.25
N GLN A 152 -1.70 10.66 35.49
CA GLN A 152 -2.65 11.07 34.44
C GLN A 152 -2.16 12.29 33.66
N LYS A 153 -1.66 13.32 34.35
CA LYS A 153 -1.12 14.53 33.71
C LYS A 153 0.11 14.23 32.85
N ILE A 154 1.03 13.38 33.33
CA ILE A 154 2.20 12.95 32.55
C ILE A 154 1.76 12.19 31.29
N ASN A 155 0.84 11.23 31.42
CA ASN A 155 0.33 10.46 30.28
C ASN A 155 -0.42 11.34 29.27
N ALA A 156 -1.21 12.30 29.75
CA ALA A 156 -1.95 13.23 28.90
C ALA A 156 -1.04 14.21 28.15
N ALA A 157 0.15 14.52 28.69
CA ALA A 157 1.11 15.41 28.04
C ALA A 157 1.79 14.78 26.80
N GLY A 158 1.67 13.45 26.61
CA GLY A 158 2.26 12.75 25.47
C GLY A 158 3.78 12.84 25.42
N ALA A 159 4.44 12.87 26.59
CA ALA A 159 5.88 13.08 26.73
C ALA A 159 6.77 11.89 26.30
N GLY A 160 6.22 10.89 25.59
CA GLY A 160 6.97 9.68 25.20
C GLY A 160 7.28 8.73 26.37
N VAL A 161 6.61 8.89 27.51
CA VAL A 161 6.68 8.00 28.67
C VAL A 161 5.28 7.56 29.07
N THR A 162 5.20 6.39 29.71
CA THR A 162 4.02 5.91 30.42
C THR A 162 4.26 6.04 31.92
N ALA A 163 3.42 6.80 32.60
CA ALA A 163 3.40 6.95 34.04
C ALA A 163 2.30 6.10 34.69
N SER A 164 2.62 5.43 35.79
CA SER A 164 1.67 4.59 36.53
C SER A 164 2.02 4.54 38.01
N VAL A 165 1.00 4.34 38.85
CA VAL A 165 1.17 4.28 40.31
C VAL A 165 1.15 2.82 40.76
N LEU A 166 2.16 2.43 41.52
CA LEU A 166 2.28 1.14 42.18
C LEU A 166 1.97 1.31 43.67
N ASN A 167 0.95 0.62 44.17
CA ASN A 167 0.66 0.53 45.59
C ASN A 167 1.26 -0.76 46.15
N THR A 168 2.00 -0.63 47.25
CA THR A 168 2.60 -1.74 48.00
C THR A 168 2.24 -1.59 49.48
N ASP A 169 2.50 -2.62 50.28
CA ASP A 169 2.31 -2.57 51.74
C ASP A 169 3.16 -1.47 52.42
N ASN A 170 4.25 -1.05 51.76
CA ASN A 170 5.20 -0.04 52.24
C ASN A 170 4.94 1.37 51.68
N GLY A 171 3.82 1.57 50.96
CA GLY A 171 3.42 2.86 50.40
C GLY A 171 3.20 2.84 48.88
N ALA A 172 2.94 4.03 48.34
CA ALA A 172 2.68 4.26 46.92
C ALA A 172 3.90 4.85 46.19
N TYR A 173 4.09 4.45 44.93
CA TYR A 173 5.22 4.82 44.10
C TYR A 173 4.74 5.24 42.71
N LEU A 174 5.27 6.35 42.19
CA LEU A 174 5.09 6.76 40.81
C LEU A 174 6.20 6.15 39.96
N THR A 175 5.83 5.35 38.96
CA THR A 175 6.74 4.75 37.99
C THR A 175 6.62 5.45 36.65
N LEU A 176 7.75 5.74 36.01
CA LEU A 176 7.80 6.26 34.64
C LEU A 176 8.61 5.28 33.79
N THR A 177 8.02 4.81 32.69
CA THR A 177 8.66 3.92 31.72
C THR A 177 8.69 4.60 30.36
N ALA A 178 9.84 4.64 29.69
CA ALA A 178 9.93 5.15 28.33
C ALA A 178 9.13 4.26 27.37
N ASN A 179 8.44 4.86 26.40
CA ASN A 179 7.64 4.10 25.44
C ASN A 179 8.50 3.43 24.35
N GLU A 180 9.73 3.89 24.18
CA GLU A 180 10.70 3.36 23.23
C GLU A 180 11.91 2.78 23.98
N THR A 181 12.61 1.84 23.35
CA THR A 181 13.89 1.31 23.86
C THR A 181 15.05 2.15 23.34
N GLY A 182 16.27 1.86 23.80
CA GLY A 182 17.49 2.48 23.28
C GLY A 182 18.05 3.55 24.22
N LYS A 183 19.33 3.84 24.04
CA LYS A 183 20.08 4.80 24.86
C LYS A 183 19.47 6.20 24.84
N ASN A 184 18.91 6.60 23.70
CA ASN A 184 18.28 7.91 23.52
C ASN A 184 16.90 8.02 24.20
N SER A 185 16.30 6.90 24.62
CA SER A 185 15.01 6.86 25.30
C SER A 185 15.12 7.12 26.81
N LYS A 186 16.28 7.62 27.28
CA LYS A 186 16.52 8.00 28.66
C LYS A 186 15.64 9.18 29.08
N ILE A 187 14.63 8.89 29.92
CA ILE A 187 13.66 9.85 30.46
C ILE A 187 14.35 11.07 31.08
N GLN A 188 13.95 12.26 30.65
CA GLN A 188 14.49 13.53 31.09
C GLN A 188 13.52 14.17 32.08
N LEU A 189 14.05 14.65 33.20
CA LEU A 189 13.29 15.34 34.24
C LEU A 189 14.02 16.61 34.65
N ALA A 190 13.29 17.72 34.73
CA ALA A 190 13.79 19.00 35.24
C ALA A 190 12.64 19.80 35.88
N ASP A 191 12.87 20.44 37.02
CA ASP A 191 11.93 21.42 37.55
C ASP A 191 11.95 22.69 36.66
N VAL A 192 10.87 23.46 36.63
CA VAL A 192 10.76 24.68 35.80
C VAL A 192 10.77 25.92 36.68
N GLY A 193 11.60 26.90 36.33
CA GLY A 193 11.71 28.14 37.11
C GLY A 193 12.19 27.87 38.54
N GLY A 194 11.75 28.69 39.50
CA GLY A 194 12.15 28.54 40.91
C GLY A 194 11.47 27.39 41.67
N TRP A 195 10.67 26.54 41.00
CA TRP A 195 10.00 25.42 41.65
C TRP A 195 10.98 24.28 41.98
N GLN A 196 10.66 23.49 43.01
CA GLN A 196 11.40 22.29 43.39
C GLN A 196 10.39 21.18 43.74
N VAL A 197 9.95 20.42 42.74
CA VAL A 197 8.93 19.37 42.89
C VAL A 197 9.54 17.99 42.77
N LEU A 198 10.50 17.80 41.87
CA LEU A 198 11.00 16.47 41.50
C LEU A 198 11.77 15.77 42.62
N ALA A 199 12.64 16.48 43.33
CA ALA A 199 13.45 15.92 44.43
C ALA A 199 12.69 15.86 45.77
N PRO A 200 12.13 16.97 46.31
CA PRO A 200 11.54 16.96 47.65
C PRO A 200 10.14 16.33 47.70
N THR A 201 9.31 16.56 46.68
CA THR A 201 7.91 16.11 46.66
C THR A 201 7.78 14.75 46.00
N LEU A 202 8.06 14.67 44.69
CA LEU A 202 7.85 13.45 43.91
C LEU A 202 8.97 12.43 44.10
N LYS A 203 10.12 12.82 44.65
CA LYS A 203 11.27 11.94 44.91
C LYS A 203 11.68 11.11 43.68
N LEU A 204 11.62 11.70 42.50
CA LEU A 204 12.01 11.06 41.23
C LEU A 204 13.50 11.27 40.92
N VAL A 205 14.08 12.34 41.44
CA VAL A 205 15.49 12.73 41.25
C VAL A 205 16.18 12.95 42.60
N SER A 206 17.50 12.83 42.62
CA SER A 206 18.37 13.18 43.75
C SER A 206 18.73 14.67 43.71
N TYR A 207 19.41 15.16 44.75
CA TYR A 207 19.96 16.53 44.78
C TYR A 207 21.30 16.65 44.06
N GLU A 208 21.93 15.54 43.68
CA GLU A 208 23.20 15.56 42.95
C GLU A 208 22.96 16.06 41.53
N GLU A 209 23.77 17.03 41.11
CA GLU A 209 23.68 17.68 39.82
C GLU A 209 24.98 17.47 39.04
N PHE A 210 24.87 17.19 37.75
CA PHE A 210 26.01 16.99 36.86
C PHE A 210 25.70 17.49 35.45
N ILE A 211 26.75 17.66 34.64
CA ILE A 211 26.62 18.00 33.22
C ILE A 211 26.02 16.79 32.49
N ARG A 212 24.81 16.96 31.96
CA ARG A 212 24.01 15.88 31.35
C ARG A 212 24.68 15.33 30.10
N ASN A 213 25.04 16.24 29.19
CA ASN A 213 25.62 15.91 27.90
C ASN A 213 27.02 16.52 27.83
N GLN A 214 28.04 15.71 28.09
CA GLN A 214 29.43 16.14 28.06
C GLN A 214 30.12 15.65 26.78
N GLN A 215 30.87 16.54 26.14
CA GLN A 215 31.78 16.20 25.04
C GLN A 215 33.15 16.83 25.33
N ASN A 216 34.12 16.01 25.74
CA ASN A 216 35.41 16.48 26.23
C ASN A 216 35.22 17.50 27.38
N ASN A 217 35.72 18.73 27.20
CA ASN A 217 35.58 19.84 28.14
C ASN A 217 34.38 20.76 27.84
N ALA A 218 33.41 20.27 27.06
CA ALA A 218 32.21 21.02 26.71
C ALA A 218 30.94 20.41 27.32
N ALA A 219 30.02 21.28 27.70
CA ALA A 219 28.65 20.93 28.08
C ALA A 219 27.70 21.25 26.92
N LEU A 220 26.79 20.32 26.62
CA LEU A 220 25.84 20.44 25.52
C LEU A 220 24.41 20.47 26.07
N SER A 221 23.55 21.27 25.43
CA SER A 221 22.11 21.21 25.66
C SER A 221 21.52 19.90 25.11
N ASP A 222 20.23 19.67 25.35
CA ASP A 222 19.48 18.65 24.59
C ASP A 222 19.35 19.04 23.11
N ARG A 223 18.75 18.16 22.30
CA ARG A 223 18.51 18.38 20.86
C ARG A 223 17.28 19.26 20.65
N PHE A 224 17.42 20.32 19.88
CA PHE A 224 16.35 21.23 19.48
C PHE A 224 16.10 21.15 17.98
N ARG A 225 14.85 21.36 17.53
CA ARG A 225 14.52 21.38 16.10
C ARG A 225 14.78 22.72 15.41
N ASP A 226 15.04 23.75 16.20
CA ASP A 226 15.22 25.11 15.75
C ASP A 226 16.21 25.82 16.69
N SER A 227 17.01 26.73 16.16
CA SER A 227 17.98 27.52 16.93
C SER A 227 17.67 29.02 16.95
N GLY A 228 16.73 29.49 16.14
CA GLY A 228 16.32 30.88 15.96
C GLY A 228 14.96 31.25 16.56
N GLN A 229 14.19 30.29 17.06
CA GLN A 229 12.92 30.54 17.77
C GLN A 229 13.12 30.79 19.27
N PRO A 230 12.28 31.63 19.91
CA PRO A 230 12.31 31.82 21.35
C PRO A 230 12.10 30.51 22.10
N LEU A 231 12.90 30.26 23.14
CA LEU A 231 12.92 29.00 23.88
C LEU A 231 11.56 28.65 24.50
N ALA A 232 10.79 29.65 24.95
CA ALA A 232 9.43 29.46 25.45
C ALA A 232 8.51 28.83 24.40
N GLN A 233 8.63 29.22 23.12
CA GLN A 233 7.83 28.62 22.05
C GLN A 233 8.29 27.19 21.76
N VAL A 234 9.61 26.95 21.79
CA VAL A 234 10.17 25.62 21.55
C VAL A 234 9.71 24.61 22.63
N PHE A 235 9.66 25.04 23.89
CA PHE A 235 9.17 24.23 25.00
C PHE A 235 7.65 24.28 25.20
N GLY A 236 6.93 25.15 24.48
CA GLY A 236 5.48 25.35 24.63
C GLY A 236 5.09 25.94 25.99
N MET A 237 5.93 26.82 26.55
CA MET A 237 5.69 27.47 27.84
C MET A 237 4.65 28.58 27.71
N THR A 238 3.64 28.58 28.57
CA THR A 238 2.69 29.70 28.71
C THR A 238 3.18 30.78 29.66
N ASN A 239 4.05 30.42 30.61
CA ASN A 239 4.74 31.33 31.53
C ASN A 239 6.25 31.11 31.39
N PRO A 240 6.94 31.86 30.53
CA PRO A 240 8.37 31.69 30.28
C PRO A 240 9.22 31.91 31.54
N THR A 241 10.27 31.09 31.70
CA THR A 241 11.27 31.25 32.76
C THR A 241 12.29 32.32 32.38
N SER A 242 12.66 33.18 33.34
CA SER A 242 13.74 34.16 33.19
C SER A 242 14.58 34.33 34.45
N GLY A 243 15.87 34.59 34.27
CA GLY A 243 16.75 35.20 35.25
C GLY A 243 18.23 34.89 34.98
N THR A 244 19.04 34.67 36.02
CA THR A 244 20.51 34.70 35.90
C THR A 244 21.14 33.36 36.18
N ILE A 245 21.92 32.86 35.22
CA ILE A 245 22.80 31.70 35.40
C ILE A 245 24.23 32.19 35.63
N GLN A 246 25.08 31.37 36.23
CA GLN A 246 26.53 31.63 36.26
C GLN A 246 27.30 30.59 35.47
N ILE A 247 28.27 31.05 34.68
CA ILE A 247 29.27 30.20 34.02
C ILE A 247 30.65 30.68 34.46
N ASN A 248 31.44 29.81 35.07
CA ASN A 248 32.74 30.17 35.65
C ASN A 248 32.68 31.41 36.56
N GLY A 249 31.58 31.56 37.32
CA GLY A 249 31.32 32.69 38.21
C GLY A 249 30.85 33.99 37.55
N GLN A 250 30.68 34.03 36.22
CA GLN A 250 30.14 35.19 35.50
C GLN A 250 28.63 35.08 35.31
N ASN A 251 27.91 36.17 35.63
CA ASN A 251 26.46 36.25 35.51
C ASN A 251 26.02 36.43 34.05
N ILE A 252 25.05 35.63 33.62
CA ILE A 252 24.44 35.70 32.29
C ILE A 252 22.93 35.70 32.44
N ALA A 253 22.28 36.76 31.96
CA ALA A 253 20.83 36.88 31.98
C ALA A 253 20.19 36.12 30.81
N VAL A 254 19.29 35.20 31.14
CA VAL A 254 18.55 34.35 30.22
C VAL A 254 17.06 34.57 30.41
N ASP A 255 16.34 34.79 29.32
CA ASP A 255 14.89 34.95 29.31
C ASP A 255 14.30 34.11 28.19
N PHE A 256 13.61 33.01 28.53
CA PHE A 256 13.03 32.12 27.54
C PHE A 256 11.95 32.78 26.67
N ALA A 257 11.35 33.90 27.10
CA ALA A 257 10.36 34.61 26.30
C ALA A 257 10.98 35.23 25.04
N THR A 258 12.26 35.62 25.12
CA THR A 258 12.93 36.43 24.08
C THR A 258 14.19 35.77 23.53
N ASP A 259 14.89 34.96 24.33
CA ASP A 259 16.11 34.30 23.92
C ASP A 259 15.87 33.06 23.06
N THR A 260 16.77 32.88 22.10
CA THR A 260 16.89 31.74 21.20
C THR A 260 18.21 31.02 21.49
N LEU A 261 18.42 29.80 20.98
CA LEU A 261 19.74 29.17 21.13
C LEU A 261 20.85 30.03 20.52
N ALA A 262 20.58 30.66 19.37
CA ALA A 262 21.52 31.55 18.72
C ALA A 262 21.81 32.82 19.55
N SER A 263 20.80 33.42 20.19
CA SER A 263 21.03 34.59 21.07
C SER A 263 21.82 34.21 22.32
N LEU A 264 21.58 33.02 22.89
CA LEU A 264 22.33 32.51 24.03
C LEU A 264 23.82 32.31 23.70
N VAL A 265 24.15 31.80 22.51
CA VAL A 265 25.55 31.75 22.03
C VAL A 265 26.21 33.12 22.10
N GLY A 266 25.54 34.15 21.56
CA GLY A 266 26.05 35.52 21.59
C GLY A 266 26.25 36.07 23.01
N LYS A 267 25.26 35.85 23.89
CA LYS A 267 25.31 36.27 25.30
C LYS A 267 26.44 35.59 26.07
N ILE A 268 26.62 34.29 25.90
CA ILE A 268 27.68 33.53 26.58
C ILE A 268 29.05 33.98 26.09
N ASN A 269 29.25 34.10 24.77
CA ASN A 269 30.54 34.54 24.21
C ASN A 269 30.90 35.99 24.60
N SER A 270 29.91 36.84 24.85
CA SER A 270 30.13 38.23 25.27
C SER A 270 30.27 38.40 26.79
N SER A 271 30.06 37.34 27.58
CA SER A 271 30.01 37.41 29.06
C SER A 271 31.38 37.52 29.74
N GLY A 272 32.47 37.20 29.01
CA GLY A 272 33.80 37.11 29.61
C GLY A 272 34.03 35.87 30.49
N ALA A 273 33.13 34.87 30.44
CA ALA A 273 33.23 33.63 31.24
C ALA A 273 34.39 32.69 30.87
N GLY A 274 35.22 33.04 29.87
CA GLY A 274 36.35 32.20 29.44
C GLY A 274 35.94 30.89 28.76
N VAL A 275 34.72 30.83 28.22
CA VAL A 275 34.18 29.70 27.47
C VAL A 275 33.89 30.11 26.02
N THR A 276 33.78 29.14 25.12
CA THR A 276 33.30 29.34 23.74
C THR A 276 31.96 28.63 23.55
N ALA A 277 30.90 29.40 23.35
CA ALA A 277 29.58 28.90 22.98
C ALA A 277 29.42 28.81 21.46
N SER A 278 28.74 27.77 20.98
CA SER A 278 28.43 27.56 19.55
C SER A 278 27.17 26.71 19.38
N ILE A 279 26.59 26.70 18.18
CA ILE A 279 25.53 25.75 17.81
C ILE A 279 26.14 24.57 17.07
N GLU A 280 25.93 23.37 17.60
CA GLU A 280 26.30 22.11 16.96
C GLU A 280 25.08 21.47 16.32
N THR A 281 25.22 20.96 15.10
CA THR A 281 24.13 20.32 14.36
C THR A 281 24.34 18.81 14.31
N GLU A 282 23.28 18.05 14.58
CA GLU A 282 23.26 16.60 14.50
C GLU A 282 22.12 16.15 13.59
N THR A 283 22.36 15.21 12.67
CA THR A 283 21.30 14.66 11.80
C THR A 283 21.01 13.22 12.17
N ASP A 284 19.77 12.94 12.54
CA ASP A 284 19.30 11.62 12.93
C ASP A 284 17.97 11.30 12.22
N GLY A 285 17.90 10.16 11.54
CA GLY A 285 16.73 9.76 10.74
C GLY A 285 16.34 10.76 9.64
N GLY A 286 17.30 11.56 9.14
CA GLY A 286 17.03 12.62 8.16
C GLY A 286 16.48 13.92 8.74
N VAL A 287 16.39 14.04 10.07
CA VAL A 287 16.01 15.26 10.78
C VAL A 287 17.26 15.92 11.36
N THR A 288 17.45 17.22 11.08
CA THR A 288 18.53 18.02 11.68
C THR A 288 18.07 18.57 13.03
N TYR A 289 18.94 18.42 14.03
CA TYR A 289 18.80 18.92 15.37
C TYR A 289 19.95 19.89 15.69
N TYR A 290 19.69 20.84 16.57
CA TYR A 290 20.62 21.86 17.03
C TYR A 290 20.89 21.68 18.53
N ARG A 291 22.13 21.89 18.96
CA ARG A 291 22.52 21.89 20.38
C ARG A 291 23.36 23.11 20.67
N LEU A 292 23.11 23.77 21.79
CA LEU A 292 24.03 24.76 22.36
C LEU A 292 25.21 23.99 22.98
N LYS A 293 26.40 24.21 22.46
CA LYS A 293 27.67 23.69 23.01
C LYS A 293 28.38 24.82 23.74
N ILE A 294 28.76 24.60 24.99
CA ILE A 294 29.54 25.53 25.83
C ILE A 294 30.89 24.85 26.13
N ASP A 295 31.93 25.25 25.41
CA ASP A 295 33.28 24.65 25.49
C ASP A 295 34.17 25.45 26.45
N GLY A 296 34.67 24.80 27.50
CA GLY A 296 35.60 25.42 28.45
C GLY A 296 37.08 25.38 28.02
N GLY A 297 37.37 24.82 26.84
CA GLY A 297 38.74 24.71 26.31
C GLY A 297 39.55 23.67 27.07
N SER A 298 40.35 24.11 28.05
CA SER A 298 41.27 23.24 28.81
C SER A 298 40.60 22.50 29.98
N SER A 299 39.44 22.96 30.45
CA SER A 299 38.72 22.35 31.58
C SER A 299 37.20 22.49 31.39
N LEU A 300 36.42 21.64 32.05
CA LEU A 300 34.96 21.78 32.04
C LEU A 300 34.53 23.12 32.66
N PRO A 301 33.50 23.79 32.09
CA PRO A 301 32.90 24.96 32.71
C PRO A 301 32.17 24.60 34.01
N THR A 302 32.19 25.51 34.98
CA THR A 302 31.37 25.42 36.20
C THR A 302 30.08 26.20 36.03
N PHE A 303 28.99 25.69 36.61
CA PHE A 303 27.66 26.24 36.46
C PHE A 303 26.99 26.50 37.82
N VAL A 304 26.20 27.57 37.89
CA VAL A 304 25.21 27.81 38.96
C VAL A 304 23.88 28.17 38.30
N ASP A 305 22.81 27.49 38.69
CA ASP A 305 21.49 27.57 38.06
C ASP A 305 20.34 27.51 39.08
N ASP A 306 20.12 28.60 39.80
CA ASP A 306 19.11 28.67 40.86
C ASP A 306 17.66 28.63 40.34
N GLN A 307 17.47 28.80 39.02
CA GLN A 307 16.16 28.86 38.37
C GLN A 307 15.89 27.70 37.41
N ASN A 308 16.73 26.66 37.45
CA ASN A 308 16.63 25.46 36.62
C ASN A 308 16.68 25.72 35.09
N ILE A 309 17.21 26.87 34.67
CA ILE A 309 17.32 27.28 33.25
C ILE A 309 18.24 26.32 32.48
N LEU A 310 19.43 26.03 33.01
CA LEU A 310 20.39 25.11 32.39
C LEU A 310 19.89 23.67 32.45
N LYS A 311 19.09 23.31 33.46
CA LYS A 311 18.40 22.01 33.49
C LYS A 311 17.31 21.90 32.43
N ASN A 312 16.51 22.94 32.24
CA ASN A 312 15.48 22.96 31.20
C ASN A 312 16.09 22.91 29.79
N LEU A 313 17.27 23.52 29.60
CA LEU A 313 18.04 23.38 28.36
C LEU A 313 18.69 21.99 28.19
N GLY A 314 18.73 21.15 29.24
CA GLY A 314 19.39 19.85 29.21
C GLY A 314 20.92 19.92 29.26
N ILE A 315 21.48 21.05 29.74
CA ILE A 315 22.92 21.18 30.01
C ILE A 315 23.24 20.49 31.34
N LEU A 316 22.41 20.73 32.34
CA LEU A 316 22.50 20.13 33.67
C LEU A 316 21.38 19.11 33.87
N GLN A 317 21.61 18.14 34.75
CA GLN A 317 20.60 17.19 35.16
C GLN A 317 20.84 16.74 36.60
N ASN A 318 19.74 16.46 37.31
CA ASN A 318 19.79 15.72 38.57
C ASN A 318 19.87 14.21 38.37
N GLY A 319 20.59 13.51 39.25
CA GLY A 319 20.59 12.04 39.30
C GLY A 319 19.17 11.49 39.52
N TYR A 320 18.88 10.26 39.11
CA TYR A 320 17.59 9.65 39.45
C TYR A 320 17.62 9.14 40.88
N GLN A 321 16.48 9.24 41.57
CA GLN A 321 16.36 8.67 42.91
C GLN A 321 16.47 7.15 42.87
N ASN A 322 15.70 6.51 41.98
CA ASN A 322 15.76 5.07 41.75
C ASN A 322 15.61 4.77 40.25
N GLU A 323 16.67 4.25 39.64
CA GLU A 323 16.68 3.77 38.25
C GLU A 323 16.52 2.23 38.25
N LEU A 324 15.39 1.73 37.76
CA LEU A 324 15.08 0.29 37.75
C LEU A 324 15.62 -0.41 36.51
N VAL A 325 15.61 0.29 35.36
CA VAL A 325 16.13 -0.21 34.09
C VAL A 325 16.81 0.94 33.38
N GLN A 326 18.08 0.77 33.01
CA GLN A 326 18.83 1.76 32.25
C GLN A 326 18.41 1.76 30.77
N ALA A 327 18.38 2.93 30.15
CA ALA A 327 18.21 3.02 28.70
C ALA A 327 19.48 2.49 28.01
N GLN A 328 19.34 1.47 27.18
CA GLN A 328 20.47 0.93 26.42
C GLN A 328 20.04 0.51 25.02
N ASP A 329 20.97 0.58 24.08
CA ASP A 329 20.80 0.06 22.72
C ASP A 329 21.05 -1.45 22.69
N ALA A 330 20.45 -2.12 21.71
CA ALA A 330 20.84 -3.47 21.34
C ALA A 330 22.25 -3.47 20.76
N GLU A 331 23.05 -4.48 21.11
CA GLU A 331 24.37 -4.72 20.55
C GLU A 331 24.40 -6.17 20.03
N PHE A 332 24.78 -6.34 18.76
CA PHE A 332 24.83 -7.64 18.12
C PHE A 332 25.84 -7.63 16.96
N THR A 333 26.19 -8.81 16.48
CA THR A 333 27.00 -8.99 15.28
C THR A 333 26.28 -9.85 14.25
N ILE A 334 26.44 -9.53 12.97
CA ILE A 334 26.05 -10.37 11.84
C ILE A 334 27.32 -10.67 11.04
N ASP A 335 27.69 -11.93 10.89
CA ASP A 335 28.93 -12.37 10.24
C ASP A 335 30.19 -11.66 10.76
N GLY A 336 30.20 -11.34 12.06
CA GLY A 336 31.30 -10.64 12.74
C GLY A 336 31.28 -9.11 12.65
N PHE A 337 30.41 -8.52 11.82
CA PHE A 337 30.23 -7.06 11.77
C PHE A 337 29.38 -6.58 12.94
N GLN A 338 29.84 -5.58 13.67
CA GLN A 338 29.14 -5.04 14.84
C GLN A 338 28.05 -4.04 14.45
N PHE A 339 26.87 -4.23 15.04
CA PHE A 339 25.72 -3.35 14.88
C PHE A 339 25.24 -2.86 16.24
N ARG A 340 24.67 -1.66 16.25
CA ARG A 340 23.93 -1.07 17.36
C ARG A 340 22.58 -0.61 16.88
N SER A 341 21.56 -0.75 17.72
CA SER A 341 20.20 -0.33 17.39
C SER A 341 19.46 0.11 18.64
N SER A 342 18.70 1.20 18.54
CA SER A 342 17.80 1.64 19.62
C SER A 342 16.61 0.71 19.81
N ARG A 343 16.34 -0.21 18.88
CA ARG A 343 15.22 -1.16 18.91
C ARG A 343 15.67 -2.61 18.80
N ASN A 344 14.85 -3.52 19.33
CA ASN A 344 15.04 -4.98 19.16
C ASN A 344 14.49 -5.51 17.84
N GLN A 345 13.73 -4.70 17.10
CA GLN A 345 13.33 -5.00 15.73
C GLN A 345 14.26 -4.26 14.77
N ILE A 346 15.10 -5.01 14.08
CA ILE A 346 16.15 -4.53 13.19
C ILE A 346 15.66 -4.65 11.75
N ASN A 347 15.46 -3.52 11.10
CA ASN A 347 15.14 -3.46 9.68
C ASN A 347 16.41 -3.12 8.90
N ASN A 348 16.56 -3.68 7.70
CA ASN A 348 17.60 -3.30 6.73
C ASN A 348 19.05 -3.50 7.18
N ALA A 349 19.32 -4.28 8.23
CA ALA A 349 20.68 -4.76 8.51
C ALA A 349 21.15 -5.76 7.43
N ILE A 350 20.21 -6.52 6.88
CA ILE A 350 20.34 -7.26 5.62
C ILE A 350 19.22 -6.72 4.71
N GLN A 351 19.53 -6.47 3.44
CA GLN A 351 18.55 -5.90 2.51
C GLN A 351 17.30 -6.78 2.42
N GLY A 352 16.14 -6.16 2.59
CA GLY A 352 14.85 -6.85 2.51
C GLY A 352 14.53 -7.78 3.69
N VAL A 353 15.26 -7.69 4.80
CA VAL A 353 15.10 -8.54 5.98
C VAL A 353 14.80 -7.73 7.24
N THR A 354 13.88 -8.26 8.06
CA THR A 354 13.61 -7.79 9.42
C THR A 354 13.97 -8.88 10.42
N ILE A 355 14.85 -8.56 11.36
CA ILE A 355 15.30 -9.45 12.45
C ILE A 355 14.70 -8.94 13.76
N THR A 356 14.05 -9.80 14.53
CA THR A 356 13.59 -9.47 15.89
C THR A 356 14.46 -10.20 16.91
N LEU A 357 15.19 -9.44 17.71
CA LEU A 357 16.05 -9.94 18.79
C LEU A 357 15.21 -10.22 20.03
N LEU A 358 15.40 -11.39 20.64
CA LEU A 358 14.54 -11.89 21.73
C LEU A 358 15.31 -12.24 23.01
N SER A 359 16.58 -12.66 22.89
CA SER A 359 17.46 -12.87 24.04
C SER A 359 18.90 -12.47 23.72
N ALA A 360 19.63 -12.12 24.78
CA ALA A 360 21.02 -11.67 24.71
C ALA A 360 21.75 -12.02 26.01
N ASP A 361 23.08 -11.98 25.96
CA ASP A 361 23.95 -12.22 27.12
C ASP A 361 25.28 -11.50 26.85
N ALA A 362 25.68 -10.62 27.77
CA ALA A 362 26.83 -9.75 27.55
C ALA A 362 28.16 -10.51 27.64
N ASP A 363 28.21 -11.56 28.49
CA ASP A 363 29.41 -12.35 28.75
C ASP A 363 29.53 -13.51 27.76
N ASN A 364 28.38 -14.11 27.39
CA ASN A 364 28.30 -15.22 26.44
C ASN A 364 27.20 -14.96 25.38
N PRO A 365 27.48 -14.11 24.36
CA PRO A 365 26.49 -13.69 23.36
C PRO A 365 25.66 -14.85 22.80
N LYS A 366 24.34 -14.71 22.84
CA LYS A 366 23.41 -15.73 22.31
C LYS A 366 23.54 -15.80 20.81
N THR A 367 23.59 -17.01 20.25
CA THR A 367 23.86 -17.21 18.82
C THR A 367 22.68 -17.84 18.11
N ALA A 368 22.47 -17.45 16.85
CA ALA A 368 21.53 -18.10 15.95
C ALA A 368 22.05 -18.02 14.51
N ARG A 369 21.84 -19.07 13.72
CA ARG A 369 22.09 -19.04 12.28
C ARG A 369 20.80 -18.64 11.57
N LEU A 370 20.83 -17.51 10.88
CA LEU A 370 19.74 -17.03 10.05
C LEU A 370 19.93 -17.56 8.63
N THR A 371 18.91 -18.22 8.08
CA THR A 371 18.95 -18.80 6.73
C THR A 371 17.83 -18.19 5.90
N LEU A 372 18.20 -17.55 4.79
CA LEU A 372 17.29 -17.09 3.76
C LEU A 372 17.31 -18.11 2.62
N THR A 373 16.18 -18.76 2.36
CA THR A 373 16.02 -19.69 1.24
C THR A 373 14.96 -19.18 0.28
N ARG A 374 15.08 -19.48 -1.01
CA ARG A 374 13.96 -19.28 -1.94
C ARG A 374 12.76 -20.07 -1.44
N ASP A 375 11.61 -19.43 -1.38
CA ASP A 375 10.36 -20.06 -0.98
C ASP A 375 9.69 -20.66 -2.21
N THR A 376 9.97 -21.95 -2.44
CA THR A 376 9.37 -22.72 -3.53
C THR A 376 7.95 -23.20 -3.19
N GLU A 377 7.52 -23.10 -1.92
CA GLU A 377 6.17 -23.50 -1.50
C GLU A 377 5.12 -22.56 -2.05
N ALA A 378 5.40 -21.25 -2.06
CA ALA A 378 4.50 -20.27 -2.63
C ALA A 378 4.24 -20.53 -4.12
N ALA A 379 5.30 -20.78 -4.90
CA ALA A 379 5.20 -21.13 -6.32
C ALA A 379 4.41 -22.43 -6.53
N ARG A 380 4.72 -23.47 -5.73
CA ARG A 380 4.03 -24.76 -5.76
C ARG A 380 2.54 -24.63 -5.47
N GLY A 381 2.18 -23.90 -4.41
CA GLY A 381 0.81 -23.63 -4.01
C GLY A 381 0.04 -22.87 -5.10
N ALA A 382 0.67 -21.91 -5.77
CA ALA A 382 0.08 -21.19 -6.88
C ALA A 382 -0.21 -22.12 -8.08
N VAL A 383 0.70 -23.04 -8.42
CA VAL A 383 0.48 -24.04 -9.47
C VAL A 383 -0.66 -25.00 -9.11
N ASN A 384 -0.69 -25.48 -7.86
CA ASN A 384 -1.78 -26.32 -7.38
C ASN A 384 -3.15 -25.61 -7.46
N ASN A 385 -3.21 -24.33 -7.09
CA ASN A 385 -4.44 -23.53 -7.20
C ASN A 385 -4.90 -23.36 -8.65
N PHE A 386 -3.98 -23.17 -9.59
CA PHE A 386 -4.31 -23.13 -11.02
C PHE A 386 -4.86 -24.47 -11.53
N VAL A 387 -4.22 -25.58 -11.17
CA VAL A 387 -4.67 -26.93 -11.51
C VAL A 387 -6.07 -27.21 -10.95
N ASN A 388 -6.32 -26.84 -9.70
CA ASN A 388 -7.63 -27.00 -9.05
C ASN A 388 -8.72 -26.13 -9.70
N ALA A 389 -8.41 -24.89 -10.05
CA ALA A 389 -9.34 -24.00 -10.74
C ALA A 389 -9.70 -24.53 -12.13
N PHE A 390 -8.71 -25.04 -12.87
CA PHE A 390 -8.94 -25.68 -14.17
C PHE A 390 -9.80 -26.94 -14.01
N ASN A 391 -9.48 -27.81 -13.05
CA ASN A 391 -10.22 -29.05 -12.81
C ASN A 391 -11.67 -28.81 -12.38
N SER A 392 -11.93 -27.73 -11.63
CA SER A 392 -13.28 -27.31 -11.25
C SER A 392 -14.12 -26.92 -12.48
N LEU A 393 -13.49 -26.30 -13.48
CA LEU A 393 -14.13 -26.00 -14.77
C LEU A 393 -14.49 -27.30 -15.51
N VAL A 394 -13.55 -28.25 -15.60
CA VAL A 394 -13.78 -29.57 -16.21
C VAL A 394 -14.93 -30.30 -15.53
N ASP A 395 -14.97 -30.30 -14.20
CA ASP A 395 -16.03 -30.96 -13.42
C ASP A 395 -17.39 -30.35 -13.66
N PHE A 396 -17.47 -29.02 -13.71
CA PHE A 396 -18.69 -28.31 -14.05
C PHE A 396 -19.21 -28.69 -15.45
N LEU A 397 -18.32 -28.78 -16.45
CA LEU A 397 -18.68 -29.18 -17.82
C LEU A 397 -19.13 -30.63 -17.92
N LYS A 398 -18.49 -31.54 -17.20
CA LYS A 398 -18.95 -32.94 -17.13
C LYS A 398 -20.35 -33.03 -16.53
N GLN A 399 -20.69 -32.19 -15.56
CA GLN A 399 -22.03 -32.20 -14.94
C GLN A 399 -23.08 -31.49 -15.80
N ASN A 400 -22.74 -30.37 -16.45
CA ASN A 400 -23.72 -29.49 -17.07
C ASN A 400 -23.73 -29.53 -18.59
N ALA A 401 -22.65 -29.93 -19.25
CA ALA A 401 -22.52 -29.94 -20.72
C ALA A 401 -22.38 -31.35 -21.30
N SER A 402 -22.64 -32.40 -20.53
CA SER A 402 -22.57 -33.80 -20.97
C SER A 402 -23.88 -34.57 -20.76
N ILE A 403 -23.97 -35.78 -21.30
CA ILE A 403 -25.07 -36.72 -21.03
C ILE A 403 -24.63 -37.64 -19.88
N ASN A 404 -25.44 -37.71 -18.83
CA ASN A 404 -25.26 -38.71 -17.78
C ASN A 404 -25.56 -40.10 -18.38
N LYS A 405 -24.55 -40.98 -18.40
CA LYS A 405 -24.64 -42.30 -19.01
C LYS A 405 -25.60 -43.25 -18.29
N GLU A 406 -25.92 -43.00 -17.02
CA GLU A 406 -26.81 -43.82 -16.21
C GLU A 406 -28.27 -43.39 -16.36
N THR A 407 -28.53 -42.08 -16.27
CA THR A 407 -29.90 -41.53 -16.33
C THR A 407 -30.34 -41.15 -17.74
N LEU A 408 -29.41 -41.15 -18.71
CA LEU A 408 -29.60 -40.64 -20.08
C LEU A 408 -30.10 -39.19 -20.14
N GLN A 409 -29.95 -38.43 -19.05
CA GLN A 409 -30.33 -37.03 -18.99
C GLN A 409 -29.19 -36.14 -19.48
N ALA A 410 -29.50 -35.24 -20.41
CA ALA A 410 -28.58 -34.22 -20.88
C ALA A 410 -28.48 -33.09 -19.83
N GLY A 411 -27.25 -32.64 -19.56
CA GLY A 411 -27.01 -31.45 -18.76
C GLY A 411 -27.57 -30.20 -19.44
N VAL A 412 -27.80 -29.16 -18.64
CA VAL A 412 -28.47 -27.91 -19.06
C VAL A 412 -27.74 -27.14 -20.18
N LEU A 413 -26.43 -27.32 -20.32
CA LEU A 413 -25.55 -26.74 -21.34
C LEU A 413 -25.10 -27.76 -22.40
N PHE A 414 -25.73 -28.94 -22.48
CA PHE A 414 -25.36 -29.95 -23.46
C PHE A 414 -25.49 -29.40 -24.90
N GLY A 415 -24.42 -29.53 -25.68
CA GLY A 415 -24.34 -29.03 -27.06
C GLY A 415 -24.15 -27.51 -27.19
N ASP A 416 -23.88 -26.79 -26.10
CA ASP A 416 -23.62 -25.35 -26.15
C ASP A 416 -22.24 -25.05 -26.74
N THR A 417 -22.20 -24.33 -27.86
CA THR A 417 -20.95 -24.03 -28.59
C THR A 417 -20.08 -23.00 -27.91
N THR A 418 -20.65 -22.10 -27.10
CA THR A 418 -19.90 -21.04 -26.40
C THR A 418 -19.01 -21.68 -25.34
N VAL A 419 -19.61 -22.57 -24.55
CA VAL A 419 -18.94 -23.28 -23.47
C VAL A 419 -17.80 -24.16 -23.99
N SER A 420 -18.05 -24.90 -25.08
CA SER A 420 -17.02 -25.69 -25.76
C SER A 420 -15.89 -24.82 -26.33
N SER A 421 -16.21 -23.72 -27.01
CA SER A 421 -15.21 -22.82 -27.61
C SER A 421 -14.30 -22.19 -26.55
N VAL A 422 -14.87 -21.77 -25.42
CA VAL A 422 -14.09 -21.24 -24.29
C VAL A 422 -13.21 -22.33 -23.69
N MET A 423 -13.74 -23.53 -23.47
CA MET A 423 -12.95 -24.64 -22.91
C MET A 423 -11.79 -25.03 -23.84
N ASP A 424 -12.04 -25.18 -25.13
CA ASP A 424 -11.03 -25.51 -26.13
C ASP A 424 -9.95 -24.42 -26.20
N GLY A 425 -10.36 -23.15 -26.11
CA GLY A 425 -9.43 -22.01 -26.07
C GLY A 425 -8.51 -22.00 -24.83
N ILE A 426 -9.02 -22.45 -23.68
CA ILE A 426 -8.24 -22.63 -22.45
C ILE A 426 -7.31 -23.84 -22.59
N ILE A 427 -7.83 -25.02 -22.98
CA ILE A 427 -7.03 -26.24 -23.15
C ILE A 427 -5.86 -26.00 -24.09
N ASN A 428 -6.13 -25.41 -25.28
CA ASN A 428 -5.12 -25.16 -26.29
C ASN A 428 -3.98 -24.31 -25.74
N ARG A 429 -4.27 -23.27 -24.96
CA ARG A 429 -3.22 -22.43 -24.33
C ARG A 429 -2.48 -23.16 -23.22
N THR A 430 -3.17 -23.99 -22.46
CA THR A 430 -2.57 -24.76 -21.36
C THR A 430 -1.54 -25.79 -21.85
N ILE A 431 -1.80 -26.47 -22.97
CA ILE A 431 -0.97 -27.58 -23.46
C ILE A 431 0.00 -27.19 -24.58
N SER A 432 -0.19 -26.02 -25.21
CA SER A 432 0.68 -25.60 -26.31
C SER A 432 2.10 -25.32 -25.84
N ALA A 433 3.06 -25.69 -26.68
CA ALA A 433 4.45 -25.29 -26.47
C ALA A 433 4.60 -23.78 -26.63
N LEU A 434 5.37 -23.16 -25.74
CA LEU A 434 5.68 -21.75 -25.85
C LEU A 434 6.37 -21.45 -27.19
N PRO A 435 5.89 -20.42 -27.92
CA PRO A 435 6.52 -19.99 -29.16
C PRO A 435 7.88 -19.36 -28.87
N ASN A 436 8.81 -19.44 -29.84
CA ASN A 436 10.14 -18.80 -29.84
C ASN A 436 11.09 -19.17 -28.70
N VAL A 437 10.82 -20.28 -28.03
CA VAL A 437 11.80 -20.94 -27.17
C VAL A 437 12.29 -22.14 -27.97
N GLN A 438 13.59 -22.27 -28.26
CA GLN A 438 14.09 -23.46 -28.97
C GLN A 438 14.56 -24.52 -27.97
N ASP A 439 15.35 -24.09 -26.99
CA ASP A 439 15.94 -24.95 -25.97
C ASP A 439 15.33 -24.71 -24.57
N GLY A 440 15.33 -25.76 -23.75
CA GLY A 440 14.87 -25.72 -22.36
C GLY A 440 13.38 -25.97 -22.17
N LEU A 441 12.83 -25.46 -21.07
CA LEU A 441 11.42 -25.64 -20.70
C LEU A 441 10.48 -24.85 -21.61
N ARG A 442 9.52 -25.55 -22.22
CA ARG A 442 8.57 -25.05 -23.24
C ARG A 442 7.12 -25.48 -23.06
N VAL A 443 6.88 -26.60 -22.37
CA VAL A 443 5.52 -27.10 -22.07
C VAL A 443 5.37 -27.36 -20.57
N LEU A 444 4.15 -27.19 -20.05
CA LEU A 444 3.84 -27.44 -18.63
C LEU A 444 4.12 -28.90 -18.21
N ALA A 445 4.01 -29.85 -19.13
CA ALA A 445 4.30 -31.26 -18.87
C ALA A 445 5.75 -31.51 -18.43
N GLN A 446 6.71 -30.67 -18.87
CA GLN A 446 8.12 -30.78 -18.47
C GLN A 446 8.35 -30.35 -17.01
N VAL A 447 7.42 -29.62 -16.40
CA VAL A 447 7.47 -29.19 -14.99
C VAL A 447 6.45 -29.91 -14.12
N GLY A 448 5.90 -31.03 -14.61
CA GLY A 448 5.03 -31.91 -13.84
C GLY A 448 3.53 -31.58 -13.92
N VAL A 449 3.09 -30.65 -14.76
CA VAL A 449 1.65 -30.38 -14.97
C VAL A 449 1.18 -31.03 -16.27
N GLN A 450 0.34 -32.06 -16.18
CA GLN A 450 -0.03 -32.91 -17.32
C GLN A 450 -1.55 -32.98 -17.53
N LEU A 451 -2.01 -32.99 -18.77
CA LEU A 451 -3.41 -33.22 -19.12
C LEU A 451 -3.71 -34.73 -19.20
N GLY A 452 -4.61 -35.21 -18.36
CA GLY A 452 -5.09 -36.59 -18.35
C GLY A 452 -6.15 -36.88 -19.43
N GLN A 453 -6.43 -38.16 -19.66
CA GLN A 453 -7.44 -38.61 -20.63
C GLN A 453 -8.87 -38.18 -20.26
N ASP A 454 -9.11 -37.90 -18.98
CA ASP A 454 -10.39 -37.42 -18.47
C ASP A 454 -10.54 -35.89 -18.63
N GLY A 455 -9.57 -35.22 -19.27
CA GLY A 455 -9.55 -33.79 -19.49
C GLY A 455 -9.13 -32.97 -18.28
N LYS A 456 -8.71 -33.59 -17.16
CA LYS A 456 -8.21 -32.88 -15.98
C LYS A 456 -6.69 -32.72 -16.03
N LEU A 457 -6.19 -31.70 -15.34
CA LEU A 457 -4.77 -31.54 -15.07
C LEU A 457 -4.35 -32.31 -13.81
N THR A 458 -3.19 -32.94 -13.86
CA THR A 458 -2.47 -33.49 -12.69
C THR A 458 -1.22 -32.68 -12.42
N PHE A 459 -0.75 -32.68 -11.17
CA PHE A 459 0.45 -31.96 -10.74
C PHE A 459 1.41 -32.85 -9.96
N ASP A 460 2.60 -33.06 -10.51
CA ASP A 460 3.72 -33.76 -9.88
C ASP A 460 4.64 -32.74 -9.19
N GLU A 461 4.44 -32.55 -7.89
CA GLU A 461 5.22 -31.61 -7.08
C GLU A 461 6.72 -31.95 -7.05
N GLY A 462 7.08 -33.24 -7.12
CA GLY A 462 8.47 -33.69 -7.11
C GLY A 462 9.21 -33.20 -8.36
N LYS A 463 8.62 -33.41 -9.53
CA LYS A 463 9.15 -32.89 -10.80
C LYS A 463 9.19 -31.36 -10.84
N PHE A 464 8.19 -30.71 -10.29
CA PHE A 464 8.15 -29.25 -10.23
C PHE A 464 9.30 -28.67 -9.39
N ASN A 465 9.54 -29.23 -8.20
CA ASN A 465 10.66 -28.82 -7.33
C ASN A 465 12.01 -29.05 -8.00
N GLN A 466 12.16 -30.18 -8.70
CA GLN A 466 13.36 -30.46 -9.47
C GLN A 466 13.56 -29.42 -10.59
N ALA A 467 12.51 -29.09 -11.34
CA ALA A 467 12.57 -28.10 -12.40
C ALA A 467 12.90 -26.68 -11.88
N ILE A 468 12.30 -26.25 -10.77
CA ILE A 468 12.60 -24.96 -10.14
C ILE A 468 14.06 -24.89 -9.70
N THR A 469 14.58 -25.98 -9.13
CA THR A 469 15.96 -26.04 -8.64
C THR A 469 16.97 -26.00 -9.79
N GLN A 470 16.64 -26.62 -10.92
CA GLN A 470 17.53 -26.72 -12.08
C GLN A 470 17.48 -25.49 -13.01
N ASP A 471 16.29 -24.98 -13.31
CA ASP A 471 16.08 -23.85 -14.24
C ASP A 471 14.87 -23.00 -13.84
N LEU A 472 15.02 -22.23 -12.77
CA LEU A 472 13.97 -21.30 -12.32
C LEU A 472 13.52 -20.33 -13.42
N GLN A 473 14.45 -19.80 -14.23
CA GLN A 473 14.10 -18.85 -15.27
C GLN A 473 13.26 -19.51 -16.37
N GLY A 474 13.53 -20.78 -16.68
CA GLY A 474 12.68 -21.61 -17.53
C GLY A 474 11.31 -21.85 -16.95
N VAL A 475 11.21 -22.18 -15.66
CA VAL A 475 9.92 -22.35 -14.98
C VAL A 475 9.14 -21.04 -14.98
N MET A 476 9.75 -19.92 -14.60
CA MET A 476 9.10 -18.60 -14.62
C MET A 476 8.58 -18.27 -16.03
N ARG A 477 9.41 -18.45 -17.07
CA ARG A 477 9.02 -18.23 -18.47
C ARG A 477 7.82 -19.08 -18.88
N LEU A 478 7.65 -20.29 -18.33
CA LEU A 478 6.47 -21.12 -18.60
C LEU A 478 5.16 -20.50 -18.12
N PHE A 479 5.19 -19.65 -17.08
CA PHE A 479 3.98 -19.09 -16.48
C PHE A 479 3.82 -17.59 -16.72
N THR A 480 4.91 -16.82 -16.76
CA THR A 480 4.90 -15.35 -16.81
C THR A 480 5.20 -14.77 -18.18
N ALA A 481 4.87 -13.50 -18.38
CA ALA A 481 5.41 -12.74 -19.50
C ALA A 481 6.90 -12.44 -19.26
N SER A 482 7.75 -12.73 -20.24
CA SER A 482 9.20 -12.56 -20.12
C SER A 482 9.81 -12.04 -21.40
N GLY A 483 10.90 -11.28 -21.27
CA GLY A 483 11.70 -10.80 -22.38
C GLY A 483 13.17 -11.12 -22.18
N ARG A 484 13.80 -11.67 -23.20
CA ARG A 484 15.27 -11.87 -23.25
C ARG A 484 15.84 -11.01 -24.36
N THR A 485 16.89 -10.26 -24.07
CA THR A 485 17.61 -9.45 -25.06
C THR A 485 18.87 -10.18 -25.54
N THR A 486 19.35 -9.83 -26.73
CA THR A 486 20.60 -10.37 -27.28
C THR A 486 21.78 -9.41 -27.13
N ASP A 487 21.53 -8.15 -26.79
CA ASP A 487 22.55 -7.11 -26.63
C ASP A 487 22.54 -6.59 -25.19
N PRO A 488 23.71 -6.44 -24.53
CA PRO A 488 23.81 -5.99 -23.14
C PRO A 488 23.41 -4.51 -22.94
N ASN A 489 23.35 -3.71 -24.00
CA ASN A 489 22.93 -2.31 -23.92
C ASN A 489 21.41 -2.13 -23.89
N ILE A 490 20.65 -3.23 -24.02
CA ILE A 490 19.21 -3.22 -23.85
C ILE A 490 18.77 -4.31 -22.87
N SER A 491 17.77 -4.03 -22.05
CA SER A 491 17.18 -5.00 -21.14
C SER A 491 15.66 -4.89 -21.12
N PHE A 492 14.95 -6.01 -21.14
CA PHE A 492 13.51 -6.04 -20.92
C PHE A 492 13.16 -5.53 -19.53
N VAL A 493 12.13 -4.70 -19.43
CA VAL A 493 11.65 -4.12 -18.17
C VAL A 493 10.24 -4.58 -17.86
N SER A 494 9.31 -4.35 -18.79
CA SER A 494 7.89 -4.67 -18.60
C SER A 494 7.15 -4.84 -19.92
N SER A 495 5.92 -5.35 -19.82
CA SER A 495 4.98 -5.49 -20.93
C SER A 495 3.56 -5.24 -20.43
N THR A 496 2.64 -4.92 -21.33
CA THR A 496 1.21 -4.82 -21.02
C THR A 496 0.43 -5.99 -21.61
N ASP A 497 -0.86 -6.12 -21.32
CA ASP A 497 -1.75 -7.15 -21.90
C ASP A 497 -1.87 -7.05 -23.44
N LYS A 498 -1.51 -5.92 -24.05
CA LYS A 498 -1.53 -5.71 -25.51
C LYS A 498 -0.28 -6.19 -26.24
N THR A 499 0.83 -6.40 -25.54
CA THR A 499 2.09 -6.82 -26.16
C THR A 499 1.95 -8.23 -26.76
N LYS A 500 2.34 -8.46 -28.01
CA LYS A 500 2.28 -9.81 -28.61
C LYS A 500 3.61 -10.52 -28.45
N ALA A 501 3.57 -11.84 -28.29
CA ALA A 501 4.77 -12.67 -28.35
C ALA A 501 5.52 -12.40 -29.67
N SER A 502 6.84 -12.26 -29.57
CA SER A 502 7.72 -12.00 -30.72
C SER A 502 7.72 -13.15 -31.74
N PRO A 503 8.24 -13.00 -32.96
CA PRO A 503 8.58 -14.13 -33.81
C PRO A 503 9.88 -14.79 -33.33
N LEU A 504 10.29 -15.89 -33.97
CA LEU A 504 11.51 -16.63 -33.58
C LEU A 504 12.76 -15.74 -33.68
N GLY A 505 12.80 -14.82 -34.65
CA GLY A 505 13.86 -13.82 -34.81
C GLY A 505 13.85 -12.69 -33.77
N GLY A 506 12.86 -12.63 -32.88
CA GLY A 506 12.70 -11.55 -31.91
C GLY A 506 12.21 -10.24 -32.55
N TYR A 507 12.10 -9.20 -31.72
CA TYR A 507 11.81 -7.83 -32.14
C TYR A 507 13.10 -7.02 -32.20
N GLU A 508 13.52 -6.59 -33.40
CA GLU A 508 14.70 -5.74 -33.58
C GLU A 508 14.56 -4.39 -32.88
N VAL A 509 15.63 -3.93 -32.23
CA VAL A 509 15.67 -2.63 -31.56
C VAL A 509 16.63 -1.71 -32.29
N VAL A 510 16.11 -0.57 -32.75
CA VAL A 510 16.88 0.48 -33.40
C VAL A 510 16.76 1.75 -32.58
N ILE A 511 17.90 2.32 -32.19
CA ILE A 511 18.01 3.57 -31.42
C ILE A 511 18.44 4.68 -32.38
N THR A 512 17.60 5.70 -32.53
CA THR A 512 17.88 6.88 -33.37
C THR A 512 18.44 8.04 -32.57
N GLN A 513 18.19 8.08 -31.26
CA GLN A 513 18.73 9.06 -30.33
C GLN A 513 18.98 8.38 -28.98
N VAL A 514 20.16 8.61 -28.39
CA VAL A 514 20.48 8.09 -27.06
C VAL A 514 20.00 9.03 -25.96
N ALA A 515 19.71 8.47 -24.79
CA ALA A 515 19.36 9.28 -23.65
C ALA A 515 20.59 10.02 -23.11
N THR A 516 20.43 11.29 -22.74
CA THR A 516 21.49 12.08 -22.08
C THR A 516 21.00 12.66 -20.76
N ARG A 517 21.96 13.03 -19.89
CA ARG A 517 21.69 13.76 -18.65
C ARG A 517 21.82 15.26 -18.89
N ALA A 518 20.87 16.02 -18.36
CA ALA A 518 21.00 17.47 -18.27
C ALA A 518 22.30 17.82 -17.55
N THR A 519 23.17 18.59 -18.20
CA THR A 519 24.48 18.97 -17.67
C THR A 519 24.66 20.48 -17.78
N ALA A 520 24.92 21.13 -16.65
CA ALA A 520 25.37 22.51 -16.57
C ALA A 520 26.87 22.52 -16.28
N THR A 521 27.64 23.31 -17.05
CA THR A 521 29.08 23.48 -16.83
C THR A 521 29.38 24.96 -16.62
N ALA A 522 30.03 25.29 -15.52
CA ALA A 522 30.47 26.65 -15.21
C ALA A 522 31.26 27.27 -16.37
N SER A 523 31.04 28.56 -16.61
CA SER A 523 31.71 29.29 -17.69
C SER A 523 33.18 29.53 -17.36
N VAL A 524 33.50 29.77 -16.08
CA VAL A 524 34.84 30.05 -15.57
C VAL A 524 35.30 28.95 -14.60
N ALA A 525 36.59 28.63 -14.63
CA ALA A 525 37.21 27.71 -13.67
C ALA A 525 37.55 28.45 -12.36
N GLN A 526 37.23 27.85 -11.21
CA GLN A 526 37.60 28.42 -9.92
C GLN A 526 39.06 28.10 -9.61
N THR A 527 39.91 29.13 -9.47
CA THR A 527 41.34 28.99 -9.16
C THR A 527 41.69 29.52 -7.77
N ALA A 528 40.75 30.17 -7.07
CA ALA A 528 40.88 30.64 -5.70
C ALA A 528 39.54 30.49 -4.94
N ALA A 529 39.60 30.40 -3.61
CA ALA A 529 38.40 30.32 -2.76
C ALA A 529 37.47 31.54 -2.95
N SER A 530 36.17 31.35 -2.72
CA SER A 530 35.17 32.39 -2.93
C SER A 530 35.48 33.65 -2.11
N THR A 531 35.53 34.83 -2.71
CA THR A 531 35.84 36.07 -1.98
C THR A 531 34.62 36.69 -1.28
N GLU A 532 33.44 36.49 -1.86
CA GLU A 532 32.16 36.95 -1.34
C GLU A 532 31.17 35.78 -1.26
N SER A 533 30.05 35.97 -0.55
CA SER A 533 28.94 35.03 -0.62
C SER A 533 28.23 35.10 -1.98
N GLU A 534 27.76 33.95 -2.45
CA GLU A 534 27.11 33.75 -3.75
C GLU A 534 25.86 32.89 -3.56
N THR A 535 24.76 33.22 -4.22
CA THR A 535 23.54 32.41 -4.25
C THR A 535 23.40 31.72 -5.59
N LEU A 536 23.42 30.39 -5.59
CA LEU A 536 23.06 29.59 -6.76
C LEU A 536 21.57 29.27 -6.72
N THR A 537 20.85 29.72 -7.74
CA THR A 537 19.42 29.45 -7.93
C THR A 537 19.23 28.34 -8.95
N PHE A 538 18.64 27.24 -8.51
CA PHE A 538 18.27 26.08 -9.33
C PHE A 538 16.78 26.11 -9.64
N SER A 539 16.39 26.02 -10.91
CA SER A 539 14.99 26.06 -11.36
C SER A 539 14.76 25.13 -12.56
N GLY A 540 13.55 25.13 -13.12
CA GLY A 540 13.18 24.31 -14.28
C GLY A 540 12.42 23.03 -13.93
N ALA A 541 12.21 22.16 -14.92
CA ALA A 541 11.32 20.99 -14.81
C ALA A 541 11.72 20.03 -13.67
N LEU A 542 13.02 19.84 -13.44
CA LEU A 542 13.56 19.03 -12.35
C LEU A 542 13.22 19.59 -10.94
N PHE A 543 13.00 20.90 -10.84
CA PHE A 543 12.74 21.60 -9.58
C PHE A 543 11.27 21.96 -9.35
N GLY A 544 10.43 21.89 -10.40
CA GLY A 544 9.02 22.24 -10.33
C GLY A 544 8.83 23.76 -10.34
N SER A 545 7.80 24.25 -9.65
CA SER A 545 7.49 25.69 -9.59
C SER A 545 8.35 26.47 -8.60
N GLU A 546 8.93 25.81 -7.61
CA GLU A 546 9.70 26.45 -6.53
C GLU A 546 11.21 26.31 -6.77
N PRO A 547 11.93 27.40 -7.03
CA PRO A 547 13.38 27.34 -7.21
C PRO A 547 14.09 27.03 -5.89
N VAL A 548 15.21 26.31 -6.00
CA VAL A 548 16.10 26.02 -4.86
C VAL A 548 17.25 27.02 -4.85
N ASN A 549 17.32 27.83 -3.79
CA ASN A 549 18.43 28.74 -3.57
C ASN A 549 19.45 28.09 -2.62
N LEU A 550 20.70 28.02 -3.06
CA LEU A 550 21.85 27.52 -2.30
C LEU A 550 22.83 28.66 -2.07
N LEU A 551 23.02 29.05 -0.80
CA LEU A 551 24.00 30.06 -0.41
C LEU A 551 25.39 29.42 -0.27
N ILE A 552 26.33 29.88 -1.08
CA ILE A 552 27.75 29.58 -1.00
C ILE A 552 28.42 30.68 -0.16
N ALA A 553 29.07 30.30 0.94
CA ALA A 553 29.73 31.26 1.82
C ALA A 553 31.08 31.74 1.24
N ALA A 554 31.50 32.96 1.58
CA ALA A 554 32.88 33.40 1.36
C ALA A 554 33.87 32.43 2.01
N GLY A 555 35.02 32.23 1.37
CA GLY A 555 36.03 31.23 1.72
C GLY A 555 35.78 29.83 1.15
N SER A 556 34.63 29.56 0.52
CA SER A 556 34.32 28.24 -0.03
C SER A 556 35.24 27.89 -1.20
N THR A 557 35.89 26.74 -1.14
CA THR A 557 36.67 26.18 -2.26
C THR A 557 35.74 25.48 -3.26
N GLN A 558 36.27 25.13 -4.44
CA GLN A 558 35.51 24.40 -5.45
C GLN A 558 35.00 23.04 -4.93
N GLN A 559 35.81 22.39 -4.10
CA GLN A 559 35.42 21.13 -3.47
C GLN A 559 34.33 21.34 -2.41
N ASP A 560 34.36 22.45 -1.67
CA ASP A 560 33.29 22.78 -0.71
C ASP A 560 31.96 23.01 -1.43
N ILE A 561 31.98 23.69 -2.57
CA ILE A 561 30.77 23.90 -3.40
C ILE A 561 30.23 22.56 -3.91
N VAL A 562 31.09 21.68 -4.42
CA VAL A 562 30.70 20.33 -4.84
C VAL A 562 30.08 19.55 -3.68
N ASN A 563 30.72 19.59 -2.51
CA ASN A 563 30.24 18.91 -1.31
C ASN A 563 28.90 19.50 -0.83
N GLN A 564 28.72 20.82 -0.89
CA GLN A 564 27.46 21.47 -0.52
C GLN A 564 26.33 21.04 -1.46
N ILE A 565 26.53 21.04 -2.77
CA ILE A 565 25.51 20.61 -3.74
C ILE A 565 25.16 19.13 -3.54
N ASN A 566 26.17 18.26 -3.41
CA ASN A 566 25.97 16.81 -3.28
C ASN A 566 25.38 16.40 -1.93
N ASN A 567 25.48 17.25 -0.90
CA ASN A 567 24.93 16.96 0.44
C ASN A 567 23.63 17.72 0.73
N ASP A 568 23.28 18.77 -0.02
CA ASP A 568 22.02 19.50 0.17
C ASP A 568 20.83 18.55 -0.07
N PRO A 569 19.92 18.40 0.92
CA PRO A 569 18.81 17.44 0.84
C PRO A 569 17.81 17.75 -0.29
N ARG A 570 17.76 19.01 -0.75
CA ARG A 570 16.91 19.48 -1.86
C ARG A 570 17.55 19.19 -3.22
N LEU A 571 18.88 19.01 -3.28
CA LEU A 571 19.65 18.83 -4.51
C LEU A 571 20.18 17.39 -4.71
N ARG A 572 20.64 16.70 -3.65
CA ARG A 572 21.40 15.44 -3.72
C ARG A 572 20.72 14.26 -4.43
N ASN A 573 19.39 14.25 -4.46
CA ASN A 573 18.60 13.23 -5.16
C ASN A 573 18.21 13.64 -6.60
N ARG A 574 18.57 14.86 -7.00
CA ARG A 574 18.18 15.49 -8.28
C ARG A 574 19.40 15.74 -9.15
N VAL A 575 20.48 16.26 -8.59
CA VAL A 575 21.73 16.58 -9.29
C VAL A 575 22.95 16.04 -8.55
N VAL A 576 24.04 15.87 -9.29
CA VAL A 576 25.38 15.54 -8.79
C VAL A 576 26.35 16.60 -9.33
N ALA A 577 27.08 17.25 -8.45
CA ALA A 577 28.18 18.14 -8.77
C ALA A 577 29.51 17.40 -8.82
N SER A 578 30.38 17.81 -9.74
CA SER A 578 31.75 17.33 -9.91
C SER A 578 32.64 18.46 -10.45
N VAL A 579 33.95 18.22 -10.51
CA VAL A 579 34.90 19.13 -11.16
C VAL A 579 35.45 18.49 -12.42
N GLU A 580 35.38 19.20 -13.55
CA GLU A 580 35.99 18.77 -14.81
C GLU A 580 36.76 19.93 -15.43
N ASN A 581 38.04 19.72 -15.74
CA ASN A 581 38.92 20.76 -16.28
C ASN A 581 38.92 22.05 -15.44
N GLY A 582 38.86 21.92 -14.11
CA GLY A 582 38.82 23.05 -13.16
C GLY A 582 37.48 23.78 -13.10
N LYS A 583 36.44 23.30 -13.78
CA LYS A 583 35.10 23.90 -13.80
C LYS A 583 34.11 23.07 -13.00
N LEU A 584 33.19 23.74 -12.31
CA LEU A 584 32.05 23.10 -11.68
C LEU A 584 31.14 22.52 -12.76
N VAL A 585 30.85 21.23 -12.68
CA VAL A 585 29.90 20.54 -13.55
C VAL A 585 28.80 19.97 -12.70
N ILE A 586 27.56 20.32 -13.01
CA ILE A 586 26.37 19.86 -12.31
C ILE A 586 25.56 19.02 -13.30
N ARG A 587 25.28 17.77 -12.95
CA ARG A 587 24.54 16.83 -13.80
C ARG A 587 23.28 16.36 -13.11
N ALA A 588 22.18 16.24 -13.84
CA ALA A 588 21.02 15.54 -13.31
C ALA A 588 21.34 14.06 -13.01
N VAL A 589 20.75 13.54 -11.94
CA VAL A 589 20.86 12.11 -11.57
C VAL A 589 20.16 11.23 -12.61
N ASN A 590 19.01 11.70 -13.10
CA ASN A 590 18.19 10.98 -14.07
C ASN A 590 18.46 11.46 -15.50
N TYR A 591 18.24 10.56 -16.44
CA TYR A 591 18.33 10.85 -17.88
C TYR A 591 17.01 11.45 -18.38
N GLY A 592 17.05 12.14 -19.52
CA GLY A 592 15.85 12.58 -20.21
C GLY A 592 15.45 14.03 -19.98
N SER A 593 14.50 14.49 -20.80
CA SER A 593 14.03 15.88 -20.83
C SER A 593 13.31 16.31 -19.56
N ALA A 594 12.69 15.35 -18.86
CA ALA A 594 12.08 15.58 -17.55
C ALA A 594 13.09 16.00 -16.46
N SER A 595 14.39 15.78 -16.71
CA SER A 595 15.46 16.15 -15.79
C SER A 595 16.10 17.50 -16.14
N ASN A 596 15.51 18.26 -17.07
CA ASN A 596 16.01 19.59 -17.44
C ASN A 596 15.96 20.54 -16.24
N PHE A 597 17.02 21.33 -16.10
CA PHE A 597 17.10 22.34 -15.06
C PHE A 597 17.90 23.55 -15.53
N THR A 598 17.73 24.64 -14.82
CA THR A 598 18.50 25.85 -15.01
C THR A 598 19.25 26.13 -13.72
N VAL A 599 20.49 26.59 -13.83
CA VAL A 599 21.26 27.11 -12.70
C VAL A 599 21.80 28.49 -13.05
N VAL A 600 21.68 29.43 -12.12
CA VAL A 600 22.16 30.81 -12.26
C VAL A 600 22.73 31.29 -10.94
N SER A 601 23.73 32.16 -11.00
CA SER A 601 24.33 32.82 -9.85
C SER A 601 23.83 34.27 -9.73
N ASP A 602 23.77 34.81 -8.51
CA ASP A 602 23.59 36.24 -8.26
C ASP A 602 24.89 37.06 -8.44
N LYS A 603 26.01 36.41 -8.79
CA LYS A 603 27.32 37.02 -9.06
C LYS A 603 27.79 36.73 -10.48
N GLU A 604 28.56 37.67 -11.05
CA GLU A 604 29.27 37.47 -12.31
C GLU A 604 30.28 36.33 -12.21
N ALA A 605 30.45 35.54 -13.26
CA ALA A 605 31.37 34.40 -13.23
C ALA A 605 32.82 34.87 -13.07
N SER A 606 33.53 34.31 -12.10
CA SER A 606 34.91 34.68 -11.76
C SER A 606 35.73 33.46 -11.40
N SER A 607 37.06 33.59 -11.42
CA SER A 607 37.98 32.57 -10.90
C SER A 607 37.96 32.47 -9.37
N SER A 608 37.24 33.36 -8.69
CA SER A 608 37.08 33.44 -7.24
C SER A 608 35.62 33.26 -6.78
N ASN A 609 34.81 32.47 -7.49
CA ASN A 609 33.47 32.00 -7.10
C ASN A 609 33.13 30.67 -7.82
N SER A 610 31.85 30.25 -7.83
CA SER A 610 31.41 29.00 -8.48
C SER A 610 31.70 28.91 -9.99
N GLY A 611 31.87 30.06 -10.65
CA GLY A 611 32.05 30.17 -12.10
C GLY A 611 30.76 30.03 -12.93
N ILE A 612 29.58 29.91 -12.32
CA ILE A 612 28.29 29.80 -13.03
C ILE A 612 27.92 31.12 -13.72
N GLY A 613 27.92 32.23 -12.98
CA GLY A 613 27.60 33.56 -13.49
C GLY A 613 26.11 33.92 -13.50
N THR A 614 25.82 35.19 -13.82
CA THR A 614 24.47 35.77 -13.85
C THR A 614 23.65 35.38 -15.08
N THR A 615 24.28 34.80 -16.10
CA THR A 615 23.59 34.26 -17.28
C THR A 615 23.11 32.84 -16.97
N PRO A 616 21.80 32.56 -17.01
CA PRO A 616 21.28 31.23 -16.69
C PRO A 616 21.83 30.15 -17.61
N ILE A 617 22.32 29.06 -17.04
CA ILE A 617 22.75 27.88 -17.79
C ILE A 617 21.58 26.91 -17.86
N ASN A 618 21.01 26.75 -19.05
CA ASN A 618 19.94 25.79 -19.31
C ASN A 618 20.55 24.42 -19.62
N ALA A 619 20.46 23.50 -18.65
CA ALA A 619 20.91 22.13 -18.78
C ALA A 619 19.78 21.26 -19.35
N GLU A 620 20.01 20.68 -20.52
CA GLU A 620 19.04 19.84 -21.22
C GLU A 620 19.51 18.38 -21.31
N GLY A 621 18.63 17.47 -20.92
CA GLY A 621 18.74 16.04 -21.14
C GLY A 621 17.82 15.61 -22.28
N GLN A 622 18.24 14.57 -23.00
CA GLN A 622 17.45 13.99 -24.09
C GLN A 622 16.92 12.62 -23.67
N ASP A 623 15.68 12.32 -24.05
CA ASP A 623 15.12 10.98 -23.92
C ASP A 623 15.64 10.08 -25.04
N VAL A 624 15.72 8.77 -24.79
CA VAL A 624 16.00 7.79 -25.85
C VAL A 624 14.92 7.86 -26.94
N ALA A 625 15.28 7.80 -28.21
CA ALA A 625 14.32 7.65 -29.31
C ALA A 625 14.70 6.46 -30.19
N GLY A 626 13.70 5.78 -30.74
CA GLY A 626 13.91 4.59 -31.55
C GLY A 626 12.65 3.82 -31.89
N THR A 627 12.84 2.63 -32.45
CA THR A 627 11.77 1.70 -32.83
C THR A 627 12.01 0.32 -32.21
N ILE A 628 10.92 -0.40 -31.94
CA ILE A 628 10.95 -1.82 -31.57
C ILE A 628 10.18 -2.57 -32.66
N ASN A 629 10.79 -3.55 -33.31
CA ASN A 629 10.24 -4.28 -34.46
C ASN A 629 9.81 -3.36 -35.62
N GLY A 630 10.54 -2.27 -35.86
CA GLY A 630 10.18 -1.22 -36.84
C GLY A 630 8.96 -0.36 -36.44
N GLU A 631 8.32 -0.63 -35.31
CA GLU A 631 7.22 0.17 -34.77
C GLU A 631 7.80 1.31 -33.90
N ALA A 632 7.34 2.53 -34.12
CA ALA A 632 7.79 3.69 -33.33
C ALA A 632 7.49 3.49 -31.84
N ALA A 633 8.44 3.89 -31.00
CA ALA A 633 8.34 3.76 -29.55
C ALA A 633 8.60 5.11 -28.87
N THR A 634 7.95 5.32 -27.72
CA THR A 634 8.08 6.54 -26.92
C THR A 634 9.21 6.39 -25.91
N GLY A 635 10.12 7.36 -25.91
CA GLY A 635 11.21 7.50 -24.96
C GLY A 635 10.84 8.21 -23.68
N ARG A 636 11.41 7.78 -22.56
CA ARG A 636 11.45 8.55 -21.31
C ARG A 636 12.72 8.22 -20.54
N GLY A 637 13.66 9.15 -20.49
CA GLY A 637 15.03 8.91 -20.04
C GLY A 637 15.64 7.75 -20.81
N GLN A 638 16.08 6.72 -20.10
CA GLN A 638 16.64 5.49 -20.68
C GLN A 638 15.59 4.45 -21.07
N PHE A 639 14.29 4.71 -20.91
CA PHE A 639 13.25 3.73 -21.18
C PHE A 639 12.60 3.98 -22.54
N LEU A 640 12.57 2.95 -23.39
CA LEU A 640 11.90 2.97 -24.68
C LEU A 640 10.68 2.05 -24.60
N THR A 641 9.48 2.60 -24.85
CA THR A 641 8.20 1.90 -24.68
C THR A 641 7.41 1.89 -25.97
N GLY A 642 7.00 0.72 -26.47
CA GLY A 642 6.15 0.62 -27.65
C GLY A 642 4.80 1.30 -27.44
N ASN A 643 4.35 2.06 -28.44
CA ASN A 643 3.17 2.93 -28.34
C ASN A 643 1.87 2.13 -28.24
N ASN A 644 0.81 2.71 -27.66
CA ASN A 644 -0.45 2.02 -27.41
C ASN A 644 -1.17 1.48 -28.66
N GLU A 645 -0.91 2.09 -29.83
CA GLU A 645 -1.50 1.71 -31.12
C GLU A 645 -0.63 0.70 -31.89
N ASN A 646 0.56 0.38 -31.38
CA ASN A 646 1.46 -0.56 -32.03
C ASN A 646 0.83 -1.96 -32.10
N PRO A 647 0.77 -2.60 -33.28
CA PRO A 647 0.08 -3.86 -33.43
C PRO A 647 0.76 -5.03 -32.72
N ASN A 648 2.07 -4.95 -32.44
CA ASN A 648 2.83 -6.02 -31.80
C ASN A 648 3.52 -5.59 -30.49
N THR A 649 4.09 -4.39 -30.46
CA THR A 649 4.96 -3.94 -29.35
C THR A 649 4.25 -3.05 -28.34
N ALA A 650 2.94 -2.87 -28.41
CA ALA A 650 2.21 -1.97 -27.50
C ALA A 650 2.48 -2.27 -26.02
N GLY A 651 3.05 -1.28 -25.33
CA GLY A 651 3.42 -1.35 -23.92
C GLY A 651 4.62 -2.25 -23.60
N LEU A 652 5.35 -2.77 -24.60
CA LEU A 652 6.64 -3.41 -24.40
C LEU A 652 7.67 -2.35 -24.03
N GLN A 653 8.24 -2.44 -22.84
CA GLN A 653 9.22 -1.51 -22.34
C GLN A 653 10.59 -2.17 -22.20
N ILE A 654 11.60 -1.51 -22.74
CA ILE A 654 13.00 -1.85 -22.54
C ILE A 654 13.75 -0.67 -21.93
N ARG A 655 14.79 -0.96 -21.17
CA ARG A 655 15.80 0.01 -20.77
C ARG A 655 16.94 -0.04 -21.79
N VAL A 656 17.43 1.13 -22.16
CA VAL A 656 18.47 1.35 -23.15
C VAL A 656 19.63 2.09 -22.48
N THR A 657 20.81 1.48 -22.48
CA THR A 657 22.07 2.07 -21.99
C THR A 657 23.08 2.35 -23.11
N ALA A 658 22.63 2.29 -24.36
CA ALA A 658 23.38 2.67 -25.54
C ALA A 658 23.96 4.09 -25.42
N THR A 659 25.20 4.27 -25.89
CA THR A 659 25.91 5.56 -25.88
C THR A 659 26.00 6.22 -27.26
N ALA A 660 25.59 5.52 -28.32
CA ALA A 660 25.44 6.07 -29.67
C ALA A 660 24.15 5.54 -30.34
N PRO A 661 23.61 6.22 -31.37
CA PRO A 661 22.56 5.66 -32.22
C PRO A 661 23.03 4.41 -32.97
N GLY A 662 22.13 3.46 -33.24
CA GLY A 662 22.43 2.21 -33.94
C GLY A 662 21.40 1.11 -33.70
N THR A 663 21.65 -0.07 -34.28
CA THR A 663 20.84 -1.29 -34.04
C THR A 663 21.45 -2.09 -32.88
N TYR A 664 20.63 -2.43 -31.89
CA TYR A 664 21.05 -3.05 -30.62
C TYR A 664 20.43 -4.44 -30.43
N GLY A 665 20.51 -5.29 -31.46
CA GLY A 665 20.01 -6.67 -31.41
C GLY A 665 18.48 -6.76 -31.32
N VAL A 666 18.00 -7.83 -30.68
CA VAL A 666 16.57 -8.17 -30.63
C VAL A 666 16.07 -8.44 -29.20
N VAL A 667 14.77 -8.26 -29.00
CA VAL A 667 14.02 -8.65 -27.80
C VAL A 667 13.18 -9.89 -28.14
N HIS A 668 13.51 -11.03 -27.57
CA HIS A 668 12.65 -12.21 -27.58
C HIS A 668 11.63 -12.11 -26.46
N PHE A 669 10.44 -11.61 -26.78
CA PHE A 669 9.32 -11.54 -25.86
C PHE A 669 8.42 -12.78 -25.99
N THR A 670 8.14 -13.43 -24.87
CA THR A 670 7.33 -14.64 -24.75
C THR A 670 6.29 -14.47 -23.66
N ARG A 671 5.06 -14.90 -23.93
CA ARG A 671 4.00 -15.00 -22.91
C ARG A 671 3.86 -16.44 -22.43
N GLY A 672 4.10 -16.65 -21.14
CA GLY A 672 3.87 -17.92 -20.47
C GLY A 672 2.40 -18.35 -20.49
N VAL A 673 2.18 -19.63 -20.20
CA VAL A 673 0.88 -20.30 -20.25
C VAL A 673 -0.13 -19.66 -19.29
N ALA A 674 0.26 -19.36 -18.04
CA ALA A 674 -0.66 -18.74 -17.09
C ALA A 674 -1.08 -17.33 -17.54
N ASP A 675 -0.14 -16.53 -18.07
CA ASP A 675 -0.47 -15.24 -18.67
C ASP A 675 -1.41 -15.37 -19.88
N GLN A 676 -1.19 -16.33 -20.78
CA GLN A 676 -2.06 -16.58 -21.93
C GLN A 676 -3.47 -17.04 -21.52
N VAL A 677 -3.58 -17.97 -20.57
CA VAL A 677 -4.85 -18.47 -20.03
C VAL A 677 -5.60 -17.34 -19.33
N ARG A 678 -4.92 -16.51 -18.54
CA ARG A 678 -5.50 -15.33 -17.87
C ARG A 678 -6.10 -14.36 -18.89
N LEU A 679 -5.35 -14.00 -19.93
CA LEU A 679 -5.82 -13.04 -20.95
C LEU A 679 -7.04 -13.57 -21.69
N PHE A 680 -6.99 -14.83 -22.12
CA PHE A 680 -8.11 -15.46 -22.82
C PHE A 680 -9.35 -15.58 -21.92
N ALA A 681 -9.18 -16.04 -20.68
CA ALA A 681 -10.26 -16.16 -19.72
C ALA A 681 -10.91 -14.80 -19.43
N ARG A 682 -10.12 -13.73 -19.24
CA ARG A 682 -10.63 -12.36 -19.08
C ARG A 682 -11.39 -11.86 -20.31
N GLN A 683 -10.90 -12.17 -21.50
CA GLN A 683 -11.59 -11.80 -22.74
C GLN A 683 -12.94 -12.53 -22.85
N ALA A 684 -12.98 -13.83 -22.54
CA ALA A 684 -14.20 -14.62 -22.59
C ALA A 684 -15.25 -14.19 -21.55
N THR A 685 -14.82 -13.69 -20.39
CA THR A 685 -15.67 -13.24 -19.28
C THR A 685 -15.93 -11.74 -19.25
N ASP A 686 -15.41 -10.98 -20.22
CA ASP A 686 -15.60 -9.54 -20.30
C ASP A 686 -17.10 -9.19 -20.26
N ILE A 687 -17.46 -8.26 -19.38
CA ILE A 687 -18.86 -7.93 -19.06
C ILE A 687 -19.55 -7.10 -20.16
N VAL A 688 -18.80 -6.63 -21.15
CA VAL A 688 -19.33 -5.84 -22.27
C VAL A 688 -19.36 -6.67 -23.53
N ASN A 689 -18.22 -7.25 -23.91
CA ASN A 689 -17.99 -7.86 -25.22
C ASN A 689 -17.62 -9.35 -25.17
N GLY A 690 -17.52 -9.95 -23.98
CA GLY A 690 -17.07 -11.34 -23.84
C GLY A 690 -18.07 -12.36 -24.39
N ASP A 691 -17.55 -13.49 -24.89
CA ASP A 691 -18.36 -14.56 -25.49
C ASP A 691 -19.46 -15.06 -24.54
N ILE A 692 -19.13 -15.21 -23.26
CA ILE A 692 -20.08 -15.66 -22.22
C ILE A 692 -21.14 -14.60 -21.96
N GLN A 693 -20.76 -13.32 -21.97
CA GLN A 693 -21.70 -12.22 -21.79
C GLN A 693 -22.67 -12.12 -22.98
N ASN A 694 -22.18 -12.30 -24.20
CA ASN A 694 -23.00 -12.29 -25.41
C ASN A 694 -24.01 -13.45 -25.42
N ALA A 695 -23.60 -14.65 -25.01
CA ALA A 695 -24.50 -15.79 -24.83
C ALA A 695 -25.59 -15.50 -23.77
N THR A 696 -25.20 -14.94 -22.61
CA THR A 696 -26.13 -14.56 -21.54
C THR A 696 -27.12 -13.47 -21.98
N ASN A 697 -26.67 -12.47 -22.73
CA ASN A 697 -27.55 -11.43 -23.29
C ASN A 697 -28.58 -12.03 -24.25
N THR A 698 -28.15 -12.96 -25.12
CA THR A 698 -29.05 -13.67 -26.04
C THR A 698 -30.14 -14.45 -25.29
N LEU A 699 -29.77 -15.16 -24.20
CA LEU A 699 -30.75 -15.87 -23.35
C LEU A 699 -31.72 -14.91 -22.67
N ARG A 700 -31.23 -13.76 -22.18
CA ARG A 700 -32.07 -12.73 -21.55
C ARG A 700 -33.09 -12.18 -22.54
N ASP A 701 -32.68 -11.88 -23.77
CA ASP A 701 -33.56 -11.38 -24.81
C ASP A 701 -34.64 -12.40 -25.19
N GLN A 702 -34.28 -13.69 -25.27
CA GLN A 702 -35.25 -14.78 -25.48
C GLN A 702 -36.26 -14.87 -24.33
N MET A 703 -35.82 -14.75 -23.08
CA MET A 703 -36.71 -14.75 -21.91
C MET A 703 -37.65 -13.55 -21.93
N SER A 704 -37.14 -12.34 -22.24
CA SER A 704 -37.97 -11.14 -22.37
C SER A 704 -39.00 -11.24 -23.51
N ALA A 705 -38.65 -11.89 -24.62
CA ALA A 705 -39.61 -12.17 -25.69
C ALA A 705 -40.71 -13.14 -25.24
N ILE A 706 -40.36 -14.20 -24.49
CA ILE A 706 -41.33 -15.12 -23.90
C ILE A 706 -42.23 -14.41 -22.89
N ASP A 707 -41.69 -13.51 -22.06
CA ASP A 707 -42.48 -12.74 -21.10
C ASP A 707 -43.54 -11.88 -21.77
N ARG A 708 -43.17 -11.20 -22.87
CA ARG A 708 -44.14 -10.46 -23.69
C ARG A 708 -45.23 -11.37 -24.29
N GLN A 709 -44.87 -12.57 -24.73
CA GLN A 709 -45.86 -13.55 -25.23
C GLN A 709 -46.80 -14.07 -24.15
N ILE A 710 -46.26 -14.38 -22.97
CA ILE A 710 -47.06 -14.79 -21.80
C ILE A 710 -48.07 -13.70 -21.44
N GLU A 711 -47.63 -12.44 -21.40
CA GLU A 711 -48.51 -11.33 -21.04
C GLU A 711 -49.60 -11.12 -22.09
N SER A 712 -49.26 -11.18 -23.38
CA SER A 712 -50.26 -11.13 -24.46
C SER A 712 -51.31 -12.24 -24.34
N ILE A 713 -50.91 -13.47 -24.01
CA ILE A 713 -51.83 -14.60 -23.83
C ILE A 713 -52.71 -14.39 -22.59
N ARG A 714 -52.16 -13.86 -21.48
CA ARG A 714 -52.93 -13.55 -20.27
C ARG A 714 -54.02 -12.51 -20.53
N GLU A 715 -53.69 -11.45 -21.26
CA GLU A 715 -54.66 -10.44 -21.66
C GLU A 715 -55.76 -11.00 -22.57
N GLU A 716 -55.42 -11.90 -23.49
CA GLU A 716 -56.39 -12.56 -24.36
C GLU A 716 -57.34 -13.47 -23.56
N ILE A 717 -56.81 -14.31 -22.66
CA ILE A 717 -57.60 -15.15 -21.76
C ILE A 717 -58.53 -14.29 -20.90
N GLY A 718 -58.03 -13.18 -20.34
CA GLY A 718 -58.84 -12.25 -19.54
C GLY A 718 -59.97 -11.61 -20.34
N ARG A 719 -59.69 -11.14 -21.57
CA ARG A 719 -60.72 -10.62 -22.49
C ARG A 719 -61.76 -11.68 -22.84
N ARG A 720 -61.34 -12.92 -23.09
CA ARG A 720 -62.25 -14.01 -23.41
C ARG A 720 -63.12 -14.40 -22.22
N GLN A 721 -62.57 -14.41 -21.00
CA GLN A 721 -63.33 -14.61 -19.75
C GLN A 721 -64.45 -13.60 -19.61
N MET A 722 -64.16 -12.30 -19.80
CA MET A 722 -65.17 -11.25 -19.74
C MET A 722 -66.26 -11.44 -20.79
N MET A 723 -65.87 -11.71 -22.05
CA MET A 723 -66.82 -11.97 -23.13
C MET A 723 -67.73 -13.17 -22.86
N LEU A 724 -67.17 -14.28 -22.36
CA LEU A 724 -67.94 -15.48 -22.01
C LEU A 724 -68.91 -15.18 -20.87
N ARG A 725 -68.47 -14.48 -19.81
CA ARG A 725 -69.34 -14.05 -18.71
C ARG A 725 -70.50 -13.19 -19.21
N GLU A 726 -70.25 -12.23 -20.10
CA GLU A 726 -71.32 -11.43 -20.72
C GLU A 726 -72.29 -12.28 -21.54
N GLN A 727 -71.79 -13.22 -22.34
CA GLN A 727 -72.62 -14.11 -23.15
C GLN A 727 -73.52 -14.99 -22.29
N PHE A 728 -72.98 -15.58 -21.23
CA PHE A 728 -73.76 -16.37 -20.27
C PHE A 728 -74.79 -15.50 -19.52
N ALA A 729 -74.42 -14.30 -19.10
CA ALA A 729 -75.36 -13.37 -18.46
C ALA A 729 -76.50 -12.90 -19.39
N ARG A 730 -76.26 -12.80 -20.71
CA ARG A 730 -77.31 -12.52 -21.71
C ARG A 730 -78.21 -13.73 -21.92
N MET A 731 -77.63 -14.92 -21.99
CA MET A 731 -78.36 -16.18 -22.14
C MET A 731 -79.29 -16.43 -20.94
N GLU A 732 -78.81 -16.19 -19.73
CA GLU A 732 -79.59 -16.33 -18.50
C GLU A 732 -80.78 -15.38 -18.46
N ARG A 733 -80.60 -14.12 -18.90
CA ARG A 733 -81.69 -13.15 -19.07
C ARG A 733 -82.72 -13.61 -20.10
N ALA A 734 -82.28 -14.12 -21.26
CA ALA A 734 -83.17 -14.62 -22.29
C ALA A 734 -83.98 -15.84 -21.81
N ILE A 735 -83.35 -16.76 -21.08
CA ILE A 735 -84.00 -17.95 -20.54
C ILE A 735 -84.98 -17.58 -19.42
N SER A 736 -84.60 -16.66 -18.52
CA SER A 736 -85.51 -16.13 -17.50
C SER A 736 -86.74 -15.46 -18.13
N GLN A 737 -86.56 -14.69 -19.21
CA GLN A 737 -87.67 -14.13 -19.99
C GLN A 737 -88.55 -15.22 -20.61
N MET A 738 -87.97 -16.24 -21.25
CA MET A 738 -88.73 -17.37 -21.82
C MET A 738 -89.48 -18.17 -20.74
N GLN A 739 -88.88 -18.40 -19.58
CA GLN A 739 -89.56 -19.06 -18.46
C GLN A 739 -90.70 -18.23 -17.91
N SER A 740 -90.53 -16.91 -17.80
CA SER A 740 -91.62 -16.01 -17.39
C SER A 740 -92.75 -15.94 -18.43
N GLN A 741 -92.44 -15.98 -19.73
CA GLN A 741 -93.42 -16.08 -20.80
C GLN A 741 -94.13 -17.43 -20.82
N GLY A 742 -93.39 -18.52 -20.60
CA GLY A 742 -93.94 -19.87 -20.46
C GLY A 742 -94.87 -20.00 -19.25
N ALA A 743 -94.49 -19.43 -18.10
CA ALA A 743 -95.34 -19.36 -16.92
C ALA A 743 -96.61 -18.53 -17.16
N ARG A 744 -96.50 -17.41 -17.90
CA ARG A 744 -97.65 -16.59 -18.32
C ARG A 744 -98.56 -17.32 -19.30
N LEU A 745 -98.00 -18.06 -20.27
CA LEU A 745 -98.76 -18.88 -21.22
C LEU A 745 -99.43 -20.07 -20.52
N ALA A 746 -98.78 -20.70 -19.55
CA ALA A 746 -99.37 -21.75 -18.72
C ALA A 746 -100.52 -21.21 -17.86
N ALA A 747 -100.35 -20.02 -17.26
CA ALA A 747 -101.42 -19.33 -16.54
C ALA A 747 -102.60 -18.97 -17.46
N PHE A 748 -102.31 -18.50 -18.69
CA PHE A 748 -103.33 -18.21 -19.70
C PHE A 748 -104.08 -19.47 -20.15
N ALA A 749 -103.38 -20.57 -20.42
CA ALA A 749 -103.97 -21.86 -20.78
C ALA A 749 -104.85 -22.43 -19.66
N SER A 750 -104.48 -22.19 -18.39
CA SER A 750 -105.31 -22.59 -17.23
C SER A 750 -106.56 -21.72 -17.03
N SER A 751 -106.63 -20.55 -17.67
CA SER A 751 -107.77 -19.61 -17.59
C SER A 751 -108.77 -19.73 -18.75
N LEU A 752 -108.49 -20.58 -19.75
CA LEU A 752 -109.41 -20.82 -20.87
C LEU A 752 -110.59 -21.70 -20.42
N PRO A 753 -111.86 -21.27 -20.58
CA PRO A 753 -113.02 -22.07 -20.19
C PRO A 753 -113.12 -23.35 -21.02
N ARG A 754 -113.26 -24.50 -20.35
CA ARG A 754 -113.67 -25.75 -21.01
C ARG A 754 -115.11 -25.58 -21.54
N PRO A 755 -115.39 -25.85 -22.83
CA PRO A 755 -116.76 -25.85 -23.32
C PRO A 755 -117.51 -27.03 -22.71
N SER A 756 -118.53 -26.75 -21.91
CA SER A 756 -119.51 -27.74 -21.49
C SER A 756 -120.42 -28.07 -22.66
N TRP A 757 -120.22 -29.22 -23.30
CA TRP A 757 -121.28 -29.87 -24.07
C TRP A 757 -121.77 -31.06 -23.24
N SER A 758 -122.90 -30.86 -22.57
CA SER A 758 -123.76 -31.92 -22.07
C SER A 758 -125.15 -31.70 -22.65
N GLY A 759 -125.36 -32.29 -23.83
CA GLY A 759 -126.60 -32.97 -24.18
C GLY A 759 -126.32 -34.46 -24.10
#